data_AF-A0A6N7P9Q7-F1
#
_entry.id   AF-A0A6N7P9Q7-F1
#
_cell.length_a   1.000
_cell.length_b   1.000
_cell.length_c   1.000
_cell.angle_alpha   90.00
_cell.angle_beta   90.00
_cell.angle_gamma   90.00
#
_symmetry.space_group_name_H-M   'P 1'
#
loop_
_entity.id
_entity.type
_entity.pdbx_description
1 polymer ?
#
loop_
_entity_poly.entity_id
_entity_poly.type
_entity_poly.pdbx_seq_one_letter_code
_entity_poly.pdbx_strand_id
1 'polypeptide(L)'
;MKINKVLIRGELQPRTPGAQTTVSTYSTNSSAELLELSINSDLILEFVLADKTAWRCGQSDLDMLFPLVVADPFEIPSKMEPYGIKIESPIQFINIYQETADDSRGLNLKNRQTATTAAAATSRNTLQVSIMQGDLRFASYPLLAGHFQGDGILYAENEIDKALRGALREKHNLGIYPGEIGTTEIIISPQTTFAGAIIVGLGKPETLTAFQLANTVERGIAKYLIDLKRELFNPGNNFDGPIGISSLIIGCGYGGLTVENAISGIILGIQYANEKIHKLFDGTAQLIEQLEFIELYEDRAVSCLYSLSKLEEDVTNSYNIGIEKKRISMLPGSKQRIIEKTGEGWWNRITVIQSKEQDAHFKSLVFNASTGSAREEQSNLFSSTQVLDQLIEDISTNNKWTPTLAQTVFELLIPNAFKEQLKRQGNINWILDEDTAAYPWELLQDTTSRNAKPLCINSGMIRQMITNNFRNTVQSVAADNALVIGDPKLFGFLPQLPGAIKEGKIVEQTLKDHNFEVTTIINGINSVITEALFGNVYKIIHLAGHGSYNPEKPGETGMVIGQGIFLTSGTIAQMSSVPEFVFVNCCSLGKMQGTDNRFYQQRYKFAANIGTQLIQNGVKAVIAAGWAVSDAAALAFTDEFYKQMFAGETFGEAVKKSRAKVYEDFNDTNTWGAYQCYGDPFYRFRNNSRAGWSAGQRSYVISQEAEIDLSNLRNQLDMGSAKDENYLQQLATISEAVDKAGIRTARITEKEALIYADLFRYEDASEKFQELMQVEDASFSFSVMEKYLSVRSKMCYERRKDGFTADVLLKDIDFIHSQLGILLGLGQTAERYSLIGSNYKRKAMLQDDPAQKIEACQAAAYYYQKACGIESNTTLAYAYTNWIELEAVVNVAAARPWGTSVRYNEEDYTLPAIDLLQEQLNKLISKPGRKFDYWQMINNANVHCCNWILDACRDKQFTSHDTVFKNYNDVWKKAESKGKKMIVINHLEFLTNILSAAGIAKAEEVEKLRARLAELV
;
A
#
# COMPACT_ATOMS: atom_id res chain seq x y z
N MET A 1 20.02 -4.17 25.85
CA MET A 1 20.08 -4.74 27.22
C MET A 1 18.79 -4.30 27.92
N LYS A 2 17.83 -5.19 28.19
CA LYS A 2 16.58 -4.86 28.89
C LYS A 2 16.54 -5.67 30.19
N ILE A 3 16.60 -5.02 31.34
CA ILE A 3 16.37 -5.67 32.63
C ILE A 3 14.86 -5.63 32.87
N ASN A 4 14.13 -6.65 32.42
CA ASN A 4 12.70 -6.80 32.69
C ASN A 4 12.47 -7.81 33.81
N LYS A 5 12.82 -7.45 35.05
CA LYS A 5 12.33 -8.02 36.32
C LYS A 5 13.17 -7.51 37.50
N VAL A 6 12.51 -6.92 38.50
CA VAL A 6 13.04 -6.87 39.86
C VAL A 6 12.23 -7.89 40.67
N LEU A 7 12.89 -8.98 41.10
CA LEU A 7 12.29 -9.97 41.98
C LEU A 7 12.62 -9.55 43.41
N ILE A 8 11.68 -8.95 44.14
CA ILE A 8 11.86 -8.69 45.58
C ILE A 8 11.56 -10.00 46.32
N ARG A 9 12.60 -10.68 46.83
CA ARG A 9 12.44 -11.79 47.78
C ARG A 9 12.77 -11.28 49.18
N GLY A 10 11.74 -10.97 49.97
CA GLY A 10 11.84 -10.65 51.38
C GLY A 10 10.45 -10.43 52.01
N GLU A 11 10.30 -10.75 53.30
CA GLU A 11 9.10 -10.39 54.06
C GLU A 11 9.10 -8.89 54.36
N LEU A 12 8.05 -8.18 53.94
CA LEU A 12 7.79 -6.80 54.34
C LEU A 12 7.17 -6.79 55.74
N GLN A 13 7.96 -6.47 56.77
CA GLN A 13 7.48 -6.31 58.14
C GLN A 13 7.52 -4.82 58.54
N PRO A 14 6.37 -4.12 58.65
CA PRO A 14 6.37 -2.76 59.19
C PRO A 14 6.74 -2.79 60.68
N ARG A 15 7.65 -1.89 61.09
CA ARG A 15 8.21 -1.89 62.45
C ARG A 15 7.27 -1.36 63.54
N THR A 16 6.08 -0.86 63.18
CA THR A 16 5.04 -0.41 64.11
C THR A 16 3.82 -1.34 64.04
N PRO A 17 3.50 -2.09 65.11
CA PRO A 17 2.29 -2.90 65.16
C PRO A 17 1.05 -2.01 65.05
N GLY A 18 0.27 -2.15 63.96
CA GLY A 18 -1.03 -1.50 63.79
C GLY A 18 -1.14 -0.39 62.74
N ALA A 19 -0.10 -0.08 61.96
CA ALA A 19 -0.24 0.82 60.81
C ALA A 19 -0.84 0.07 59.60
N GLN A 20 -1.88 0.63 58.97
CA GLN A 20 -2.48 0.07 57.75
C GLN A 20 -1.53 0.29 56.55
N THR A 21 -0.83 -0.75 56.12
CA THR A 21 -0.23 -0.80 54.79
C THR A 21 -1.28 -1.35 53.83
N THR A 22 -1.77 -0.56 52.88
CA THR A 22 -2.65 -1.06 51.82
C THR A 22 -1.77 -1.55 50.66
N VAL A 23 -1.73 -2.86 50.46
CA VAL A 23 -1.08 -3.49 49.30
C VAL A 23 -2.19 -3.89 48.34
N SER A 24 -2.24 -3.24 47.18
CA SER A 24 -3.23 -3.55 46.14
C SER A 24 -2.60 -4.50 45.14
N THR A 25 -3.12 -5.73 45.03
CA THR A 25 -2.73 -6.68 43.98
C THR A 25 -3.69 -6.56 42.80
N TYR A 26 -3.16 -6.32 41.61
CA TYR A 26 -3.90 -6.52 40.36
C TYR A 26 -3.45 -7.83 39.73
N SER A 27 -4.38 -8.76 39.58
CA SER A 27 -4.16 -10.01 38.85
C SER A 27 -4.45 -9.81 37.37
N THR A 28 -3.42 -9.89 36.54
CA THR A 28 -3.59 -10.22 35.12
C THR A 28 -3.19 -11.68 34.95
N ASN A 29 -4.04 -12.49 34.34
CA ASN A 29 -3.89 -13.95 34.21
C ASN A 29 -2.63 -14.34 33.39
N SER A 30 -1.48 -14.30 34.05
CA SER A 30 -0.26 -15.09 33.80
C SER A 30 0.50 -15.05 35.14
N SER A 31 1.28 -16.08 35.46
CA SER A 31 1.76 -16.38 36.83
C SER A 31 2.81 -15.41 37.42
N ALA A 32 2.50 -14.12 37.51
CA ALA A 32 3.22 -13.11 38.29
C ALA A 32 2.24 -12.00 38.75
N GLU A 33 2.11 -11.80 40.06
CA GLU A 33 1.39 -10.68 40.66
C GLU A 33 2.23 -9.39 40.52
N LEU A 34 1.62 -8.30 40.02
CA LEU A 34 2.18 -6.95 40.13
C LEU A 34 1.66 -6.32 41.43
N LEU A 35 2.58 -5.87 42.28
CA LEU A 35 2.30 -5.20 43.55
C LEU A 35 2.49 -3.71 43.36
N GLU A 36 1.42 -2.93 43.50
CA GLU A 36 1.50 -1.48 43.62
C GLU A 36 1.65 -1.14 45.11
N LEU A 37 2.78 -0.51 45.47
CA LEU A 37 3.12 -0.16 46.86
C LEU A 37 3.00 1.36 47.05
N SER A 38 1.97 1.78 47.78
CA SER A 38 1.78 3.16 48.23
C SER A 38 2.02 3.22 49.74
N ILE A 39 2.92 4.09 50.19
CA ILE A 39 3.29 4.23 51.60
C ILE A 39 2.88 5.62 52.08
N ASN A 40 2.35 5.71 53.30
CA ASN A 40 2.16 7.00 53.96
C ASN A 40 3.51 7.72 54.11
N SER A 41 3.51 9.04 53.92
CA SER A 41 4.71 9.90 53.80
C SER A 41 5.72 9.81 54.95
N ASP A 42 5.33 9.26 56.08
CA ASP A 42 6.11 9.24 57.33
C ASP A 42 6.74 7.87 57.65
N LEU A 43 6.64 6.89 56.73
CA LEU A 43 7.16 5.53 56.89
C LEU A 43 8.40 5.28 56.01
N ILE A 44 9.44 4.68 56.61
CA ILE A 44 10.68 4.24 55.95
C ILE A 44 10.66 2.72 55.85
N LEU A 45 10.82 2.17 54.63
CA LEU A 45 10.98 0.74 54.39
C LEU A 45 12.44 0.33 54.51
N GLU A 46 12.68 -0.87 55.03
CA GLU A 46 14.00 -1.51 55.05
C GLU A 46 13.97 -2.78 54.19
N PHE A 47 14.80 -2.85 53.16
CA PHE A 47 14.98 -4.00 52.28
C PHE A 47 16.23 -4.76 52.68
N VAL A 48 16.11 -6.06 52.91
CA VAL A 48 17.27 -6.93 53.11
C VAL A 48 17.44 -7.77 51.86
N LEU A 49 18.54 -7.54 51.14
CA LEU A 49 18.85 -8.25 49.90
C LEU A 49 19.36 -9.67 50.20
N ALA A 50 19.41 -10.51 49.16
CA ALA A 50 19.82 -11.91 49.28
C ALA A 50 21.26 -12.09 49.79
N ASP A 51 22.10 -11.06 49.68
CA ASP A 51 23.46 -10.99 50.23
C ASP A 51 23.53 -10.44 51.67
N LYS A 52 22.36 -10.22 52.30
CA LYS A 52 22.15 -9.66 53.65
C LYS A 52 22.47 -8.17 53.81
N THR A 53 22.67 -7.44 52.72
CA THR A 53 22.80 -5.98 52.76
C THR A 53 21.44 -5.34 53.01
N ALA A 54 21.36 -4.41 53.97
CA ALA A 54 20.12 -3.72 54.34
C ALA A 54 20.07 -2.29 53.79
N TRP A 55 18.97 -1.94 53.12
CA TRP A 55 18.74 -0.65 52.47
C TRP A 55 17.49 0.00 53.04
N ARG A 56 17.48 1.33 53.24
CA ARG A 56 16.32 2.07 53.76
C ARG A 56 15.85 3.14 52.79
N CYS A 57 14.55 3.20 52.49
CA CYS A 57 14.00 4.26 51.63
C CYS A 57 12.62 4.75 52.11
N GLY A 58 12.31 6.03 51.87
CA GLY A 58 10.96 6.60 52.04
C GLY A 58 10.19 6.68 50.71
N GLN A 59 8.94 7.20 50.75
CA GLN A 59 8.08 7.31 49.55
C GLN A 59 8.72 8.19 48.45
N SER A 60 9.38 9.29 48.82
CA SER A 60 10.05 10.19 47.86
C SER A 60 11.22 9.53 47.11
N ASP A 61 11.87 8.54 47.73
CA ASP A 61 12.99 7.81 47.12
C ASP A 61 12.48 6.68 46.20
N LEU A 62 11.32 6.09 46.52
CA LEU A 62 10.64 5.11 45.67
C LEU A 62 10.15 5.72 44.35
N ASP A 63 9.55 6.90 44.41
CA ASP A 63 9.08 7.61 43.21
C ASP A 63 10.25 8.03 42.30
N MET A 64 11.45 8.22 42.87
CA MET A 64 12.68 8.55 42.13
C MET A 64 13.37 7.32 41.54
N LEU A 65 13.23 6.14 42.16
CA LEU A 65 13.75 4.87 41.65
C LEU A 65 12.84 4.24 40.57
N PHE A 66 11.55 4.55 40.61
CA PHE A 66 10.54 4.03 39.67
C PHE A 66 9.63 5.14 39.10
N PRO A 67 10.17 6.18 38.44
CA PRO A 67 9.32 7.14 37.75
C PRO A 67 8.58 6.42 36.61
N LEU A 68 7.27 6.61 36.54
CA LEU A 68 6.34 5.90 35.65
C LEU A 68 6.69 5.96 34.15
N VAL A 69 7.63 6.80 33.71
CA VAL A 69 8.13 6.84 32.32
C VAL A 69 9.57 7.40 32.27
N VAL A 70 10.57 6.61 31.84
CA VAL A 70 11.80 7.12 31.19
C VAL A 70 12.35 6.11 30.16
N ALA A 71 12.75 6.61 29.00
CA ALA A 71 13.47 5.88 27.94
C ALA A 71 14.99 6.05 28.09
N ASP A 72 15.71 4.93 28.23
CA ASP A 72 17.18 4.77 28.28
C ASP A 72 17.94 5.45 29.46
N PRO A 73 19.20 5.06 29.75
CA PRO A 73 19.61 4.56 31.07
C PRO A 73 19.70 5.61 32.16
N PHE A 74 19.16 5.27 33.33
CA PHE A 74 19.20 6.08 34.55
C PHE A 74 20.40 5.67 35.42
N GLU A 75 21.29 6.61 35.76
CA GLU A 75 22.31 6.41 36.79
C GLU A 75 21.69 6.60 38.18
N ILE A 76 21.96 5.68 39.10
CA ILE A 76 21.54 5.78 40.50
C ILE A 76 22.24 7.00 41.12
N PRO A 77 21.51 7.96 41.73
CA PRO A 77 22.13 9.13 42.33
C PRO A 77 23.12 8.74 43.43
N SER A 78 24.32 9.33 43.40
CA SER A 78 25.45 9.11 44.33
C SER A 78 25.22 9.59 45.77
N LYS A 79 23.96 9.78 46.19
CA LYS A 79 23.57 10.23 47.55
C LYS A 79 23.03 9.12 48.46
N MET A 80 23.04 7.85 48.04
CA MET A 80 22.69 6.73 48.90
C MET A 80 23.95 6.07 49.47
N GLU A 81 24.23 6.27 50.76
CA GLU A 81 25.29 5.53 51.44
C GLU A 81 24.75 4.24 52.08
N PRO A 82 25.38 3.08 51.86
CA PRO A 82 25.05 1.86 52.56
C PRO A 82 25.43 1.98 54.04
N TYR A 83 24.50 1.66 54.93
CA TYR A 83 24.75 1.67 56.36
C TYR A 83 25.58 0.43 56.75
N GLY A 84 26.88 0.64 56.93
CA GLY A 84 27.76 -0.22 57.74
C GLY A 84 28.02 -1.63 57.24
N ILE A 85 29.12 -1.82 56.49
CA ILE A 85 30.20 -2.81 56.70
C ILE A 85 31.31 -2.46 55.69
N LYS A 86 32.56 -2.40 56.17
CA LYS A 86 33.76 -2.07 55.37
C LYS A 86 34.00 -3.10 54.25
N ILE A 87 34.23 -2.60 53.03
CA ILE A 87 34.72 -3.39 51.90
C ILE A 87 36.25 -3.46 52.00
N GLU A 88 36.80 -4.64 52.29
CA GLU A 88 38.24 -4.91 52.12
C GLU A 88 38.43 -5.79 50.88
N SER A 89 38.96 -5.17 49.80
CA SER A 89 39.44 -5.72 48.52
C SER A 89 38.60 -5.33 47.28
N PRO A 90 39.26 -5.06 46.13
CA PRO A 90 38.59 -4.55 44.93
C PRO A 90 37.69 -5.62 44.31
N ILE A 91 36.44 -5.23 44.03
CA ILE A 91 35.46 -6.04 43.32
C ILE A 91 35.95 -6.26 41.88
N GLN A 92 36.28 -7.50 41.54
CA GLN A 92 36.33 -7.95 40.14
C GLN A 92 34.89 -8.09 39.64
N PHE A 93 34.53 -7.35 38.59
CA PHE A 93 33.34 -7.67 37.81
C PHE A 93 33.56 -9.02 37.12
N ILE A 94 32.92 -10.07 37.62
CA ILE A 94 32.82 -11.34 36.91
C ILE A 94 31.61 -11.23 35.99
N ASN A 95 31.86 -11.06 34.70
CA ASN A 95 30.86 -11.33 33.67
C ASN A 95 30.54 -12.83 33.74
N ILE A 96 29.33 -13.18 34.19
CA ILE A 96 28.81 -14.55 34.04
C ILE A 96 28.36 -14.70 32.59
N TYR A 97 29.33 -14.97 31.71
CA TYR A 97 29.12 -15.89 30.61
C TYR A 97 29.17 -17.30 31.22
N GLN A 98 28.14 -18.12 31.00
CA GLN A 98 28.29 -19.56 31.07
C GLN A 98 28.60 -20.08 29.67
N GLU A 99 29.87 -19.99 29.28
CA GLU A 99 30.53 -21.14 28.65
C GLU A 99 31.01 -22.05 29.80
N THR A 100 30.58 -23.31 29.81
CA THR A 100 31.15 -24.29 30.74
C THR A 100 32.24 -25.09 30.03
N ALA A 101 33.49 -24.65 30.20
CA ALA A 101 34.64 -25.55 30.30
C ALA A 101 35.15 -25.43 31.74
N ASP A 102 34.98 -26.48 32.52
CA ASP A 102 35.50 -26.57 33.88
C ASP A 102 36.71 -27.50 33.87
N ASP A 103 37.87 -26.95 34.20
CA ASP A 103 39.10 -27.69 34.46
C ASP A 103 39.39 -27.60 35.96
N SER A 104 38.65 -28.37 36.76
CA SER A 104 39.08 -28.75 38.09
C SER A 104 39.73 -30.14 38.02
N ARG A 105 41.07 -30.18 38.09
CA ARG A 105 41.84 -31.41 38.28
C ARG A 105 41.51 -32.01 39.65
N GLY A 106 41.03 -33.26 39.64
CA GLY A 106 40.86 -34.04 40.86
C GLY A 106 40.20 -35.41 40.67
N LEU A 107 40.79 -36.25 39.80
CA LEU A 107 40.70 -37.72 39.80
C LEU A 107 39.32 -38.37 40.10
N ASN A 108 38.60 -38.78 39.04
CA ASN A 108 38.33 -40.21 38.81
C ASN A 108 37.74 -40.45 37.40
N LEU A 109 38.45 -41.28 36.66
CA LEU A 109 38.11 -41.76 35.32
C LEU A 109 37.02 -42.84 35.41
N LYS A 110 36.15 -42.85 34.38
CA LYS A 110 35.14 -43.85 33.96
C LYS A 110 33.69 -43.50 34.32
N ASN A 111 32.96 -43.07 33.29
CA ASN A 111 31.49 -43.12 33.08
C ASN A 111 30.87 -41.77 32.69
N ARG A 112 31.20 -41.28 31.48
CA ARG A 112 30.36 -40.32 30.72
C ARG A 112 30.52 -40.54 29.22
N GLN A 113 29.87 -41.59 28.72
CA GLN A 113 29.52 -41.79 27.31
C GLN A 113 28.10 -42.38 27.29
N THR A 114 27.08 -41.60 27.66
CA THR A 114 25.65 -41.97 27.46
C THR A 114 24.63 -40.87 27.80
N ALA A 115 25.02 -39.60 28.03
CA ALA A 115 24.05 -38.58 28.48
C ALA A 115 24.19 -37.19 27.84
N THR A 116 24.67 -37.10 26.59
CA THR A 116 24.77 -35.84 25.83
C THR A 116 24.13 -35.95 24.44
N THR A 117 23.02 -36.68 24.35
CA THR A 117 22.23 -36.82 23.11
C THR A 117 20.74 -36.49 23.30
N ALA A 118 20.32 -36.00 24.46
CA ALA A 118 18.90 -35.78 24.76
C ALA A 118 18.49 -34.33 25.09
N ALA A 119 19.39 -33.33 24.98
CA ALA A 119 19.10 -31.92 25.29
C ALA A 119 19.35 -30.94 24.13
N ALA A 120 19.41 -31.44 22.89
CA ALA A 120 19.57 -30.64 21.67
C ALA A 120 18.34 -30.77 20.72
N ALA A 121 17.15 -30.95 21.28
CA ALA A 121 15.92 -31.10 20.53
C ALA A 121 14.79 -30.26 21.14
N THR A 122 14.82 -28.93 20.93
CA THR A 122 13.65 -28.00 20.90
C THR A 122 14.09 -26.52 20.78
N SER A 123 14.81 -26.13 19.71
CA SER A 123 14.84 -24.72 19.28
C SER A 123 13.92 -24.54 18.08
N ARG A 124 12.74 -23.96 18.27
CA ARG A 124 11.87 -23.56 17.15
C ARG A 124 12.55 -22.40 16.41
N ASN A 125 12.96 -22.59 15.15
CA ASN A 125 13.53 -21.51 14.34
C ASN A 125 12.56 -20.33 14.26
N THR A 126 13.00 -19.15 14.69
CA THR A 126 12.22 -17.90 14.69
C THR A 126 12.06 -17.36 13.27
N LEU A 127 10.83 -17.04 12.86
CA LEU A 127 10.54 -16.47 11.54
C LEU A 127 10.98 -15.00 11.52
N GLN A 128 11.97 -14.67 10.67
CA GLN A 128 12.44 -13.29 10.54
C GLN A 128 11.48 -12.50 9.65
N VAL A 129 10.99 -11.36 10.15
CA VAL A 129 10.01 -10.52 9.45
C VAL A 129 10.62 -9.16 9.11
N SER A 130 10.38 -8.70 7.89
CA SER A 130 10.81 -7.39 7.40
C SER A 130 9.69 -6.67 6.67
N ILE A 131 9.75 -5.33 6.66
CA ILE A 131 8.73 -4.47 6.03
C ILE A 131 9.39 -3.65 4.92
N MET A 132 8.79 -3.70 3.74
CA MET A 132 9.18 -2.93 2.56
C MET A 132 8.05 -2.01 2.12
N GLN A 133 8.39 -0.79 1.70
CA GLN A 133 7.46 0.12 1.06
C GLN A 133 7.86 0.34 -0.40
N GLY A 134 7.04 -0.10 -1.35
CA GLY A 134 7.23 0.16 -2.78
C GLY A 134 6.50 -0.83 -3.68
N ASP A 135 6.93 -0.90 -4.94
CA ASP A 135 6.30 -1.74 -5.96
C ASP A 135 6.59 -3.22 -5.72
N LEU A 136 5.55 -4.05 -5.80
CA LEU A 136 5.60 -5.48 -5.56
C LEU A 136 6.52 -6.25 -6.52
N ARG A 137 6.88 -5.66 -7.68
CA ARG A 137 7.78 -6.29 -8.67
C ARG A 137 9.19 -6.47 -8.15
N PHE A 138 9.57 -5.75 -7.09
CA PHE A 138 10.87 -5.87 -6.42
C PHE A 138 10.85 -6.84 -5.23
N ALA A 139 9.82 -7.68 -5.12
CA ALA A 139 9.74 -8.70 -4.10
C ALA A 139 10.98 -9.58 -4.06
N SER A 140 11.54 -9.74 -2.87
CA SER A 140 12.74 -10.54 -2.62
C SER A 140 12.48 -12.04 -2.88
N TYR A 141 11.26 -12.50 -2.60
CA TYR A 141 10.83 -13.89 -2.62
C TYR A 141 9.54 -14.04 -3.45
N PRO A 142 9.08 -15.26 -3.77
CA PRO A 142 7.79 -15.45 -4.41
C PRO A 142 6.68 -14.74 -3.62
N LEU A 143 5.87 -13.96 -4.34
CA LEU A 143 4.89 -13.06 -3.75
C LEU A 143 3.57 -13.78 -3.47
N LEU A 144 3.20 -13.85 -2.20
CA LEU A 144 1.93 -14.31 -1.71
C LEU A 144 0.87 -13.21 -1.91
N ALA A 145 -0.18 -13.56 -2.64
CA ALA A 145 -1.37 -12.74 -2.84
C ALA A 145 -2.63 -13.60 -2.71
N GLY A 146 -3.78 -12.96 -2.46
CA GLY A 146 -5.05 -13.66 -2.29
C GLY A 146 -6.06 -13.27 -3.37
N HIS A 147 -6.92 -14.23 -3.74
CA HIS A 147 -7.99 -14.06 -4.72
C HIS A 147 -9.35 -14.43 -4.11
N PHE A 148 -10.35 -13.56 -4.25
CA PHE A 148 -11.72 -13.86 -3.82
C PHE A 148 -12.47 -14.69 -4.86
N GLN A 149 -13.29 -15.62 -4.40
CA GLN A 149 -14.06 -16.49 -5.27
C GLN A 149 -15.03 -15.68 -6.15
N GLY A 150 -14.90 -15.84 -7.47
CA GLY A 150 -15.77 -15.19 -8.45
C GLY A 150 -15.28 -13.82 -8.93
N ASP A 151 -14.17 -13.32 -8.38
CA ASP A 151 -13.58 -12.05 -8.81
C ASP A 151 -12.77 -12.21 -10.11
N GLY A 152 -12.53 -11.08 -10.78
CA GLY A 152 -11.55 -10.99 -11.87
C GLY A 152 -10.14 -10.72 -11.34
N ILE A 153 -9.13 -10.87 -12.21
CA ILE A 153 -7.75 -10.47 -11.89
C ILE A 153 -7.65 -8.94 -11.89
N LEU A 154 -7.55 -8.35 -10.70
CA LEU A 154 -7.58 -6.90 -10.49
C LEU A 154 -6.40 -6.42 -9.62
N TYR A 155 -6.15 -5.12 -9.64
CA TYR A 155 -5.19 -4.43 -8.76
C TYR A 155 -3.82 -5.11 -8.69
N ALA A 156 -3.42 -5.58 -7.50
CA ALA A 156 -2.14 -6.24 -7.27
C ALA A 156 -2.00 -7.54 -8.08
N GLU A 157 -3.05 -8.35 -8.21
CA GLU A 157 -3.01 -9.55 -9.04
C GLU A 157 -2.78 -9.21 -10.52
N ASN A 158 -3.33 -8.08 -11.00
CA ASN A 158 -3.08 -7.63 -12.37
C ASN A 158 -1.63 -7.17 -12.59
N GLU A 159 -0.99 -6.54 -11.59
CA GLU A 159 0.43 -6.21 -11.70
C GLU A 159 1.33 -7.46 -11.61
N ILE A 160 0.95 -8.44 -10.79
CA ILE A 160 1.60 -9.75 -10.75
C ILE A 160 1.45 -10.46 -12.11
N ASP A 161 0.25 -10.46 -12.68
CA ASP A 161 -0.05 -11.06 -13.99
C ASP A 161 0.79 -10.43 -15.11
N LYS A 162 0.98 -9.10 -15.10
CA LYS A 162 1.90 -8.42 -16.01
C LYS A 162 3.34 -8.90 -15.83
N ALA A 163 3.81 -9.01 -14.59
CA ALA A 163 5.16 -9.52 -14.29
C ALA A 163 5.33 -10.98 -14.73
N LEU A 164 4.25 -11.76 -14.68
CA LEU A 164 4.18 -13.16 -15.14
C LEU A 164 3.70 -13.30 -16.59
N ARG A 165 3.68 -12.20 -17.38
CA ARG A 165 3.33 -12.18 -18.81
C ARG A 165 1.96 -12.79 -19.16
N GLY A 166 0.95 -12.60 -18.31
CA GLY A 166 -0.43 -13.03 -18.55
C GLY A 166 -0.78 -14.43 -18.04
N ALA A 167 0.16 -15.12 -17.40
CA ALA A 167 -0.03 -16.52 -16.98
C ALA A 167 -1.16 -16.72 -15.95
N LEU A 168 -1.47 -15.72 -15.11
CA LEU A 168 -2.59 -15.82 -14.18
C LEU A 168 -3.91 -15.72 -14.94
N ARG A 169 -3.99 -14.81 -15.91
CA ARG A 169 -5.20 -14.60 -16.73
C ARG A 169 -5.51 -15.77 -17.64
N GLU A 170 -4.50 -16.43 -18.17
CA GLU A 170 -4.69 -17.69 -18.92
C GLU A 170 -5.39 -18.75 -18.05
N LYS A 171 -4.95 -18.93 -16.80
CA LYS A 171 -5.56 -19.88 -15.85
C LYS A 171 -6.97 -19.46 -15.41
N HIS A 172 -7.19 -18.17 -15.20
CA HIS A 172 -8.51 -17.61 -14.87
C HIS A 172 -9.52 -17.83 -16.01
N ASN A 173 -9.13 -17.53 -17.25
CA ASN A 173 -9.97 -17.77 -18.43
C ASN A 173 -10.31 -19.26 -18.66
N LEU A 174 -9.46 -20.17 -18.21
CA LEU A 174 -9.68 -21.61 -18.27
C LEU A 174 -10.51 -22.16 -17.09
N GLY A 175 -10.88 -21.31 -16.12
CA GLY A 175 -11.67 -21.72 -14.96
C GLY A 175 -10.92 -22.58 -13.93
N ILE A 176 -9.57 -22.57 -13.96
CA ILE A 176 -8.71 -23.38 -13.09
C ILE A 176 -7.96 -22.53 -12.05
N TYR A 177 -8.42 -21.30 -11.82
CA TYR A 177 -7.77 -20.34 -10.92
C TYR A 177 -8.26 -20.49 -9.46
N PRO A 178 -7.43 -20.24 -8.44
CA PRO A 178 -7.83 -20.32 -7.04
C PRO A 178 -9.00 -19.40 -6.72
N GLY A 179 -9.83 -19.78 -5.76
CA GLY A 179 -10.94 -18.94 -5.28
C GLY A 179 -11.45 -19.40 -3.93
N GLU A 180 -11.74 -20.70 -3.76
CA GLU A 180 -12.19 -21.26 -2.48
C GLU A 180 -11.06 -21.31 -1.44
N ILE A 181 -11.41 -21.23 -0.15
CA ILE A 181 -10.44 -21.36 0.95
C ILE A 181 -9.65 -22.67 0.83
N GLY A 182 -8.32 -22.55 0.80
CA GLY A 182 -7.40 -23.67 0.69
C GLY A 182 -7.07 -24.09 -0.74
N THR A 183 -7.63 -23.44 -1.76
CA THR A 183 -7.18 -23.57 -3.16
C THR A 183 -5.97 -22.67 -3.40
N THR A 184 -5.00 -23.14 -4.18
CA THR A 184 -3.70 -22.45 -4.31
C THR A 184 -3.06 -22.70 -5.66
N GLU A 185 -2.50 -21.64 -6.24
CA GLU A 185 -1.75 -21.68 -7.50
C GLU A 185 -0.35 -21.10 -7.29
N ILE A 186 0.65 -21.78 -7.84
CA ILE A 186 2.05 -21.44 -7.64
C ILE A 186 2.71 -21.31 -9.01
N ILE A 187 3.29 -20.15 -9.28
CA ILE A 187 4.07 -19.90 -10.49
C ILE A 187 5.42 -19.35 -10.05
N ILE A 188 6.46 -20.18 -10.11
CA ILE A 188 7.83 -19.76 -9.83
C ILE A 188 8.51 -19.41 -11.16
N SER A 189 9.16 -18.25 -11.20
CA SER A 189 9.80 -17.74 -12.41
C SER A 189 11.26 -17.38 -12.14
N PRO A 190 12.14 -18.37 -11.91
CA PRO A 190 13.53 -18.13 -11.52
C PRO A 190 14.35 -17.43 -12.61
N GLN A 191 13.87 -17.44 -13.86
CA GLN A 191 14.52 -16.77 -15.00
C GLN A 191 14.11 -15.30 -15.16
N THR A 192 13.15 -14.81 -14.37
CA THR A 192 12.69 -13.42 -14.44
C THR A 192 13.16 -12.62 -13.23
N THR A 193 13.03 -11.30 -13.33
CA THR A 193 13.40 -10.35 -12.26
C THR A 193 12.44 -10.43 -11.07
N PHE A 194 11.29 -11.08 -11.23
CA PHE A 194 10.26 -11.33 -10.23
C PHE A 194 10.25 -12.82 -9.88
N ALA A 195 10.44 -13.17 -8.61
CA ALA A 195 10.68 -14.56 -8.18
C ALA A 195 9.49 -15.51 -8.47
N GLY A 196 8.29 -14.97 -8.65
CA GLY A 196 7.06 -15.73 -8.86
C GLY A 196 5.95 -15.27 -7.94
N ALA A 197 4.81 -15.94 -8.00
CA ALA A 197 3.68 -15.68 -7.13
C ALA A 197 3.03 -16.96 -6.60
N ILE A 198 2.48 -16.85 -5.39
CA ILE A 198 1.63 -17.84 -4.75
C ILE A 198 0.26 -17.18 -4.58
N ILE A 199 -0.73 -17.63 -5.34
CA ILE A 199 -2.09 -17.12 -5.24
C ILE A 199 -2.91 -18.08 -4.39
N VAL A 200 -3.48 -17.59 -3.29
CA VAL A 200 -4.33 -18.37 -2.39
C VAL A 200 -5.80 -17.94 -2.52
N GLY A 201 -6.72 -18.90 -2.54
CA GLY A 201 -8.16 -18.61 -2.55
C GLY A 201 -8.62 -18.10 -1.19
N LEU A 202 -9.39 -17.01 -1.19
CA LEU A 202 -9.91 -16.32 -0.01
C LEU A 202 -11.37 -16.65 0.30
N GLY A 203 -12.00 -17.52 -0.50
CA GLY A 203 -13.43 -17.78 -0.41
C GLY A 203 -14.25 -16.54 -0.76
N LYS A 204 -15.40 -16.40 -0.10
CA LYS A 204 -16.28 -15.23 -0.28
C LYS A 204 -15.86 -14.11 0.67
N PRO A 205 -15.89 -12.83 0.24
CA PRO A 205 -15.49 -11.68 1.06
C PRO A 205 -16.17 -11.65 2.43
N GLU A 206 -17.48 -11.90 2.49
CA GLU A 206 -18.24 -11.88 3.74
C GLU A 206 -17.87 -12.97 4.76
N THR A 207 -17.21 -14.04 4.32
CA THR A 207 -16.83 -15.16 5.19
C THR A 207 -15.41 -15.07 5.71
N LEU A 208 -14.56 -14.24 5.08
CA LEU A 208 -13.13 -14.21 5.35
C LEU A 208 -12.83 -13.75 6.79
N THR A 209 -12.18 -14.63 7.54
CA THR A 209 -11.65 -14.33 8.88
C THR A 209 -10.14 -14.53 8.92
N ALA A 210 -9.48 -14.00 9.94
CA ALA A 210 -8.04 -14.24 10.17
C ALA A 210 -7.70 -15.74 10.23
N PHE A 211 -8.60 -16.56 10.78
CA PHE A 211 -8.45 -18.01 10.84
C PHE A 211 -8.53 -18.67 9.46
N GLN A 212 -9.50 -18.27 8.63
CA GLN A 212 -9.62 -18.78 7.26
C GLN A 212 -8.43 -18.35 6.39
N LEU A 213 -7.95 -17.11 6.57
CA LEU A 213 -6.72 -16.64 5.95
C LEU A 213 -5.52 -17.49 6.37
N ALA A 214 -5.37 -17.78 7.67
CA ALA A 214 -4.30 -18.66 8.15
C ALA A 214 -4.37 -20.06 7.52
N ASN A 215 -5.57 -20.66 7.41
CA ASN A 215 -5.77 -21.98 6.80
C ASN A 215 -5.42 -22.00 5.30
N THR A 216 -5.83 -20.98 4.54
CA THR A 216 -5.53 -20.93 3.10
C THR A 216 -4.03 -20.67 2.84
N VAL A 217 -3.42 -19.77 3.63
CA VAL A 217 -1.97 -19.51 3.59
C VAL A 217 -1.20 -20.76 3.97
N GLU A 218 -1.58 -21.46 5.04
CA GLU A 218 -0.94 -22.70 5.48
C GLU A 218 -0.87 -23.73 4.34
N ARG A 219 -1.99 -23.97 3.66
CA ARG A 219 -2.05 -24.92 2.54
C ARG A 219 -1.18 -24.47 1.37
N GLY A 220 -1.16 -23.18 1.06
CA GLY A 220 -0.35 -22.62 -0.02
C GLY A 220 1.14 -22.74 0.23
N ILE A 221 1.56 -22.40 1.44
CA ILE A 221 2.97 -22.51 1.84
C ILE A 221 3.40 -23.97 1.96
N ALA A 222 2.56 -24.86 2.48
CA ALA A 222 2.86 -26.29 2.52
C ALA A 222 3.05 -26.87 1.11
N LYS A 223 2.18 -26.51 0.15
CA LYS A 223 2.32 -26.92 -1.26
C LYS A 223 3.62 -26.37 -1.87
N TYR A 224 3.92 -25.09 -1.65
CA TYR A 224 5.16 -24.46 -2.13
C TYR A 224 6.42 -25.15 -1.61
N LEU A 225 6.49 -25.46 -0.31
CA LEU A 225 7.65 -26.16 0.28
C LEU A 225 7.82 -27.58 -0.29
N ILE A 226 6.72 -28.27 -0.61
CA ILE A 226 6.76 -29.61 -1.24
C ILE A 226 7.24 -29.52 -2.70
N ASP A 227 6.75 -28.54 -3.47
CA ASP A 227 7.14 -28.37 -4.87
C ASP A 227 8.60 -27.91 -5.00
N LEU A 228 9.07 -27.03 -4.11
CA LEU A 228 10.46 -26.56 -4.06
C LEU A 228 11.44 -27.73 -3.82
N LYS A 229 11.07 -28.69 -2.97
CA LYS A 229 11.86 -29.92 -2.77
C LYS A 229 12.00 -30.73 -4.06
N ARG A 230 10.96 -30.80 -4.91
CA ARG A 230 11.00 -31.56 -6.18
C ARG A 230 11.96 -30.93 -7.19
N GLU A 231 12.04 -29.60 -7.25
CA GLU A 231 12.97 -28.90 -8.16
C GLU A 231 14.42 -28.95 -7.69
N LEU A 232 14.69 -28.97 -6.38
CA LEU A 232 16.04 -29.08 -5.81
C LEU A 232 16.72 -30.43 -6.10
N PHE A 233 15.97 -31.48 -6.49
CA PHE A 233 16.54 -32.75 -6.96
C PHE A 233 16.98 -32.74 -8.43
N ASN A 234 16.89 -31.61 -9.14
CA ASN A 234 17.58 -31.43 -10.42
C ASN A 234 19.06 -31.08 -10.18
N PRO A 235 20.02 -31.92 -10.62
CA PRO A 235 21.45 -31.76 -10.34
C PRO A 235 22.06 -30.63 -11.18
N GLY A 236 21.77 -29.38 -10.80
CA GLY A 236 22.27 -28.17 -11.47
C GLY A 236 22.00 -26.84 -10.76
N ASN A 237 21.02 -26.76 -9.84
CA ASN A 237 20.68 -25.51 -9.13
C ASN A 237 20.81 -25.68 -7.60
N ASN A 238 22.03 -25.59 -7.08
CA ASN A 238 22.26 -25.44 -5.64
C ASN A 238 21.93 -24.00 -5.22
N PHE A 239 20.71 -23.77 -4.71
CA PHE A 239 20.38 -22.52 -4.03
C PHE A 239 20.81 -22.61 -2.55
N ASP A 240 21.85 -21.87 -2.19
CA ASP A 240 22.53 -21.92 -0.88
C ASP A 240 22.03 -20.84 0.10
N GLY A 241 20.84 -20.27 -0.13
CA GLY A 241 20.26 -19.15 0.64
C GLY A 241 18.99 -19.53 1.43
N PRO A 242 18.58 -18.71 2.42
CA PRO A 242 17.39 -18.98 3.22
C PRO A 242 16.11 -18.93 2.37
N ILE A 243 15.16 -19.81 2.66
CA ILE A 243 13.86 -19.83 1.99
C ILE A 243 12.96 -18.80 2.65
N GLY A 244 12.28 -18.01 1.83
CA GLY A 244 11.35 -17.00 2.31
C GLY A 244 10.19 -16.78 1.36
N ILE A 245 9.28 -15.91 1.80
CA ILE A 245 8.08 -15.47 1.10
C ILE A 245 7.94 -13.96 1.24
N SER A 246 7.52 -13.31 0.17
CA SER A 246 7.08 -11.92 0.20
C SER A 246 5.55 -11.93 0.24
N SER A 247 4.90 -11.06 0.99
CA SER A 247 3.44 -11.02 1.09
C SER A 247 2.92 -9.59 1.04
N LEU A 248 1.80 -9.41 0.35
CA LEU A 248 0.95 -8.25 0.55
C LEU A 248 0.16 -8.40 1.87
N ILE A 249 -0.48 -7.35 2.35
CA ILE A 249 -1.41 -7.45 3.48
C ILE A 249 -2.78 -7.92 2.95
N ILE A 250 -2.95 -9.23 2.88
CA ILE A 250 -4.08 -9.89 2.20
C ILE A 250 -5.38 -9.78 3.01
N GLY A 251 -6.49 -9.49 2.33
CA GLY A 251 -7.82 -9.42 2.94
C GLY A 251 -8.15 -8.09 3.63
N CYS A 252 -7.24 -7.11 3.60
CA CYS A 252 -7.51 -5.76 4.07
C CYS A 252 -8.30 -4.93 3.04
N GLY A 253 -9.24 -4.11 3.52
CA GLY A 253 -10.13 -3.32 2.65
C GLY A 253 -11.36 -4.12 2.24
N TYR A 254 -11.42 -4.59 0.98
CA TYR A 254 -12.57 -5.32 0.44
C TYR A 254 -12.91 -6.60 1.23
N GLY A 255 -11.90 -7.29 1.77
CA GLY A 255 -12.07 -8.46 2.62
C GLY A 255 -12.46 -8.16 4.07
N GLY A 256 -12.60 -6.89 4.46
CA GLY A 256 -13.04 -6.48 5.80
C GLY A 256 -12.05 -6.72 6.95
N LEU A 257 -10.88 -7.34 6.71
CA LEU A 257 -9.90 -7.57 7.77
C LEU A 257 -9.16 -6.28 8.15
N THR A 258 -8.92 -6.12 9.45
CA THR A 258 -7.95 -5.13 9.95
C THR A 258 -6.53 -5.53 9.52
N VAL A 259 -5.63 -4.55 9.44
CA VAL A 259 -4.21 -4.79 9.12
C VAL A 259 -3.60 -5.80 10.10
N GLU A 260 -3.93 -5.66 11.37
CA GLU A 260 -3.46 -6.57 12.43
C GLU A 260 -3.94 -8.01 12.19
N ASN A 261 -5.24 -8.21 11.94
CA ASN A 261 -5.81 -9.54 11.70
C ASN A 261 -5.27 -10.21 10.44
N ALA A 262 -5.05 -9.44 9.37
CA ALA A 262 -4.45 -9.94 8.14
C ALA A 262 -3.00 -10.41 8.37
N ILE A 263 -2.18 -9.59 9.03
CA ILE A 263 -0.79 -9.92 9.36
C ILE A 263 -0.73 -11.16 10.26
N SER A 264 -1.54 -11.20 11.32
CA SER A 264 -1.61 -12.36 12.22
C SER A 264 -2.00 -13.63 11.48
N GLY A 265 -3.02 -13.57 10.60
CA GLY A 265 -3.44 -14.72 9.80
C GLY A 265 -2.33 -15.25 8.89
N ILE A 266 -1.60 -14.36 8.22
CA ILE A 266 -0.49 -14.74 7.33
C ILE A 266 0.66 -15.40 8.13
N ILE A 267 1.07 -14.80 9.24
CA ILE A 267 2.16 -15.31 10.10
C ILE A 267 1.79 -16.69 10.66
N LEU A 268 0.58 -16.84 11.21
CA LEU A 268 0.12 -18.12 11.75
C LEU A 268 0.03 -19.19 10.67
N GLY A 269 -0.48 -18.84 9.48
CA GLY A 269 -0.52 -19.75 8.34
C GLY A 269 0.87 -20.29 7.96
N ILE A 270 1.87 -19.40 7.89
CA ILE A 270 3.27 -19.80 7.62
C ILE A 270 3.82 -20.69 8.73
N GLN A 271 3.58 -20.34 10.00
CA GLN A 271 4.07 -21.13 11.14
C GLN A 271 3.42 -22.52 11.18
N TYR A 272 2.11 -22.62 10.94
CA TYR A 272 1.41 -23.90 10.85
C TYR A 272 1.92 -24.75 9.69
N ALA A 273 2.21 -24.14 8.53
CA ALA A 273 2.81 -24.85 7.39
C ALA A 273 4.20 -25.39 7.74
N ASN A 274 5.06 -24.54 8.33
CA ASN A 274 6.39 -24.94 8.79
C ASN A 274 6.32 -26.09 9.80
N GLU A 275 5.42 -26.03 10.78
CA GLU A 275 5.24 -27.11 11.76
C GLU A 275 4.78 -28.42 11.11
N LYS A 276 3.85 -28.36 10.14
CA LYS A 276 3.38 -29.55 9.41
C LYS A 276 4.48 -30.16 8.54
N ILE A 277 5.23 -29.35 7.81
CA ILE A 277 6.35 -29.81 6.96
C ILE A 277 7.48 -30.37 7.81
N HIS A 278 7.83 -29.71 8.92
CA HIS A 278 8.84 -30.20 9.86
C HIS A 278 8.45 -31.58 10.44
N LYS A 279 7.18 -31.77 10.83
CA LYS A 279 6.68 -33.07 11.31
C LYS A 279 6.64 -34.14 10.21
N LEU A 280 6.26 -33.78 8.98
CA LEU A 280 6.13 -34.72 7.86
C LEU A 280 7.48 -35.30 7.42
N PHE A 281 8.57 -34.54 7.57
CA PHE A 281 9.90 -34.92 7.12
C PHE A 281 10.91 -35.07 8.27
N ASP A 282 10.44 -35.37 9.48
CA ASP A 282 11.29 -35.65 10.66
C ASP A 282 12.37 -34.59 10.93
N GLY A 283 12.03 -33.31 10.69
CA GLY A 283 12.94 -32.17 10.91
C GLY A 283 14.04 -31.97 9.86
N THR A 284 14.08 -32.78 8.80
CA THR A 284 15.09 -32.64 7.72
C THR A 284 14.65 -31.71 6.57
N ALA A 285 13.40 -31.24 6.60
CA ALA A 285 12.89 -30.35 5.58
C ALA A 285 13.33 -28.91 5.81
N GLN A 286 13.61 -28.26 4.69
CA GLN A 286 13.75 -26.83 4.58
C GLN A 286 12.42 -26.12 4.90
N LEU A 287 12.47 -25.05 5.69
CA LEU A 287 11.32 -24.28 6.18
C LEU A 287 11.36 -22.83 5.70
N ILE A 288 10.24 -22.12 5.79
CA ILE A 288 10.22 -20.66 5.60
C ILE A 288 10.91 -20.00 6.80
N GLU A 289 12.01 -19.31 6.56
CA GLU A 289 12.80 -18.60 7.57
C GLU A 289 12.62 -17.07 7.49
N GLN A 290 12.19 -16.57 6.31
CA GLN A 290 12.11 -15.14 6.02
C GLN A 290 10.71 -14.78 5.49
N LEU A 291 10.09 -13.76 6.08
CA LEU A 291 8.85 -13.14 5.63
C LEU A 291 9.07 -11.65 5.35
N GLU A 292 8.75 -11.23 4.13
CA GLU A 292 8.83 -9.84 3.71
C GLU A 292 7.41 -9.31 3.43
N PHE A 293 6.93 -8.36 4.23
CA PHE A 293 5.71 -7.63 3.88
C PHE A 293 6.03 -6.48 2.93
N ILE A 294 5.30 -6.38 1.81
CA ILE A 294 5.47 -5.31 0.82
C ILE A 294 4.17 -4.54 0.69
N GLU A 295 4.23 -3.22 0.85
CA GLU A 295 3.10 -2.34 0.62
C GLU A 295 3.48 -1.13 -0.23
N LEU A 296 2.57 -0.72 -1.12
CA LEU A 296 2.83 0.41 -2.02
C LEU A 296 2.79 1.75 -1.27
N TYR A 297 1.87 1.88 -0.31
CA TYR A 297 1.57 3.13 0.39
C TYR A 297 2.21 3.18 1.78
N GLU A 298 2.79 4.35 2.12
CA GLU A 298 3.45 4.61 3.40
C GLU A 298 2.56 4.31 4.60
N ASP A 299 1.30 4.78 4.58
CA ASP A 299 0.36 4.59 5.70
C ASP A 299 0.12 3.11 6.04
N ARG A 300 0.08 2.24 5.02
CA ARG A 300 -0.09 0.80 5.18
C ARG A 300 1.19 0.15 5.69
N ALA A 301 2.34 0.53 5.16
CA ALA A 301 3.64 0.03 5.63
C ALA A 301 3.90 0.42 7.11
N VAL A 302 3.56 1.66 7.48
CA VAL A 302 3.63 2.14 8.87
C VAL A 302 2.66 1.36 9.77
N SER A 303 1.40 1.19 9.34
CA SER A 303 0.42 0.39 10.09
C SER A 303 0.90 -1.05 10.29
N CYS A 304 1.52 -1.64 9.26
CA CYS A 304 2.12 -2.97 9.32
C CYS A 304 3.24 -3.06 10.36
N LEU A 305 4.17 -2.11 10.37
CA LEU A 305 5.27 -2.07 11.33
C LEU A 305 4.76 -1.98 12.78
N TYR A 306 3.75 -1.15 13.04
CA TYR A 306 3.13 -1.06 14.37
C TYR A 306 2.43 -2.36 14.77
N SER A 307 1.66 -2.98 13.87
CA SER A 307 1.01 -4.27 14.15
C SER A 307 2.05 -5.37 14.41
N LEU A 308 3.11 -5.47 13.61
CA LEU A 308 4.19 -6.43 13.81
C LEU A 308 4.92 -6.22 15.13
N SER A 309 5.17 -4.96 15.51
CA SER A 309 5.83 -4.65 16.78
C SER A 309 4.99 -5.10 17.99
N LYS A 310 3.66 -5.00 17.90
CA LYS A 310 2.75 -5.53 18.93
C LYS A 310 2.76 -7.06 18.98
N LEU A 311 2.77 -7.72 17.81
CA LEU A 311 2.79 -9.19 17.74
C LEU A 311 4.12 -9.79 18.23
N GLU A 312 5.24 -9.11 18.00
CA GLU A 312 6.56 -9.50 18.53
C GLU A 312 6.62 -9.39 20.07
N GLU A 313 5.88 -8.44 20.64
CA GLU A 313 5.79 -8.22 22.09
C GLU A 313 4.70 -9.06 22.78
N ASP A 314 4.00 -9.93 22.04
CA ASP A 314 2.92 -10.77 22.56
C ASP A 314 3.43 -11.78 23.61
N VAL A 315 2.97 -11.59 24.85
CA VAL A 315 3.34 -12.37 26.04
C VAL A 315 2.89 -13.83 25.93
N THR A 316 1.87 -14.13 25.11
CA THR A 316 1.39 -15.50 24.91
C THR A 316 2.36 -16.36 24.08
N ASN A 317 3.37 -15.75 23.46
CA ASN A 317 4.34 -16.38 22.55
C ASN A 317 3.66 -17.16 21.41
N SER A 318 2.46 -16.74 21.01
CA SER A 318 1.69 -17.33 19.90
C SER A 318 2.35 -17.09 18.55
N TYR A 319 3.17 -16.04 18.43
CA TYR A 319 3.88 -15.66 17.23
C TYR A 319 5.39 -15.75 17.44
N ASN A 320 6.02 -16.86 17.00
CA ASN A 320 7.49 -17.01 16.99
C ASN A 320 8.14 -16.21 15.84
N ILE A 321 8.13 -14.87 15.95
CA ILE A 321 8.70 -13.95 14.97
C ILE A 321 9.84 -13.11 15.55
N GLY A 322 10.72 -12.60 14.70
CA GLY A 322 11.74 -11.63 15.07
C GLY A 322 11.88 -10.55 13.99
N ILE A 323 11.97 -9.29 14.39
CA ILE A 323 12.12 -8.16 13.46
C ILE A 323 13.58 -7.70 13.49
N GLU A 324 14.37 -8.08 12.48
CA GLU A 324 15.82 -7.85 12.42
C GLU A 324 16.19 -6.36 12.61
N LYS A 325 15.38 -5.44 12.06
CA LYS A 325 15.47 -3.98 12.24
C LYS A 325 14.07 -3.39 12.23
N LYS A 326 13.63 -2.71 13.31
CA LYS A 326 12.34 -2.01 13.40
C LYS A 326 12.30 -0.76 12.51
N ARG A 327 12.43 -0.95 11.19
CA ARG A 327 12.44 0.09 10.16
C ARG A 327 11.76 -0.41 8.89
N ILE A 328 11.14 0.51 8.17
CA ILE A 328 10.61 0.26 6.82
C ILE A 328 11.77 0.47 5.84
N SER A 329 12.03 -0.50 4.98
CA SER A 329 12.98 -0.32 3.88
C SER A 329 12.25 0.15 2.63
N MET A 330 12.79 1.16 1.96
CA MET A 330 12.16 1.72 0.76
C MET A 330 12.54 0.91 -0.48
N LEU A 331 11.55 0.58 -1.29
CA LEU A 331 11.69 0.03 -2.63
C LEU A 331 11.25 1.07 -3.67
N PRO A 332 11.71 0.95 -4.92
CA PRO A 332 11.26 1.84 -5.99
C PRO A 332 9.74 1.77 -6.21
N GLY A 333 9.14 2.87 -6.67
CA GLY A 333 7.70 2.97 -6.90
C GLY A 333 6.85 3.22 -5.64
N SER A 334 7.47 3.41 -4.48
CA SER A 334 6.79 3.79 -3.23
C SER A 334 5.92 5.04 -3.37
N LYS A 335 4.77 5.02 -2.69
CA LYS A 335 3.80 6.11 -2.70
C LYS A 335 3.47 6.62 -1.31
N GLN A 336 3.18 7.91 -1.24
CA GLN A 336 2.64 8.61 -0.10
C GLN A 336 1.23 9.11 -0.44
N ARG A 337 0.39 9.28 0.57
CA ARG A 337 -0.94 9.88 0.43
C ARG A 337 -1.36 10.49 1.76
N ILE A 338 -2.16 11.54 1.70
CA ILE A 338 -2.90 12.02 2.86
C ILE A 338 -4.18 11.19 2.93
N ILE A 339 -4.39 10.54 4.06
CA ILE A 339 -5.70 9.98 4.36
C ILE A 339 -6.40 11.04 5.19
N GLU A 340 -7.45 11.64 4.65
CA GLU A 340 -8.37 12.41 5.46
C GLU A 340 -8.94 11.45 6.53
N LYS A 341 -8.62 11.70 7.81
CA LYS A 341 -9.22 10.97 8.94
C LYS A 341 -10.66 11.43 9.15
N THR A 342 -11.46 11.41 8.09
CA THR A 342 -12.92 11.37 8.16
C THR A 342 -13.30 9.92 7.86
N GLY A 343 -14.30 9.39 8.56
CA GLY A 343 -14.75 8.00 8.47
C GLY A 343 -15.32 7.57 7.10
N GLU A 344 -14.88 8.18 5.99
CA GLU A 344 -15.37 7.93 4.63
C GLU A 344 -14.94 6.56 4.08
N GLY A 345 -13.82 6.00 4.59
CA GLY A 345 -13.37 4.66 4.23
C GLY A 345 -13.93 3.52 5.09
N TRP A 346 -14.47 3.82 6.29
CA TRP A 346 -14.95 2.79 7.21
C TRP A 346 -16.46 2.60 7.05
N TRP A 347 -16.84 1.63 6.22
CA TRP A 347 -18.22 1.20 6.07
C TRP A 347 -18.59 0.28 7.23
N ASN A 348 -19.46 0.73 8.12
CA ASN A 348 -19.98 -0.10 9.20
C ASN A 348 -20.88 -1.17 8.59
N ARG A 349 -20.48 -2.43 8.72
CA ARG A 349 -21.23 -3.58 8.22
C ARG A 349 -22.28 -3.97 9.24
N ILE A 350 -23.54 -3.70 8.92
CA ILE A 350 -24.70 -4.06 9.75
C ILE A 350 -25.48 -5.12 9.00
N THR A 351 -25.51 -6.32 9.56
CA THR A 351 -26.28 -7.44 9.04
C THR A 351 -27.65 -7.46 9.70
N VAL A 352 -28.70 -7.54 8.90
CA VAL A 352 -30.08 -7.70 9.36
C VAL A 352 -30.70 -8.87 8.64
N ILE A 353 -31.22 -9.84 9.39
CA ILE A 353 -31.91 -11.01 8.85
C ILE A 353 -33.21 -11.25 9.58
N GLN A 354 -34.18 -11.85 8.90
CA GLN A 354 -35.40 -12.34 9.52
C GLN A 354 -35.15 -13.71 10.17
N SER A 355 -35.54 -13.86 11.44
CA SER A 355 -35.46 -15.17 12.11
C SER A 355 -36.45 -16.16 11.49
N LYS A 356 -36.01 -17.42 11.35
CA LYS A 356 -36.82 -18.53 10.81
C LYS A 356 -37.30 -19.52 11.89
N GLU A 357 -37.30 -19.14 13.17
CA GLU A 357 -37.80 -20.00 14.25
C GLU A 357 -39.30 -20.29 14.08
N GLN A 358 -39.66 -21.58 14.04
CA GLN A 358 -41.00 -22.07 13.71
C GLN A 358 -42.07 -21.84 14.81
N ASP A 359 -41.68 -21.42 16.02
CA ASP A 359 -42.56 -21.26 17.19
C ASP A 359 -42.86 -19.78 17.58
N ALA A 360 -42.40 -18.81 16.80
CA ALA A 360 -42.64 -17.40 17.11
C ALA A 360 -43.95 -16.89 16.50
N HIS A 361 -44.93 -16.55 17.33
CA HIS A 361 -46.15 -15.83 16.93
C HIS A 361 -45.88 -14.43 16.32
N PHE A 362 -44.61 -13.97 16.29
CA PHE A 362 -44.19 -12.65 15.80
C PHE A 362 -42.94 -12.79 14.90
N LYS A 363 -42.86 -12.02 13.80
CA LYS A 363 -41.62 -11.93 13.02
C LYS A 363 -40.55 -11.21 13.85
N SER A 364 -39.38 -11.80 14.02
CA SER A 364 -38.25 -11.16 14.69
C SER A 364 -37.13 -10.83 13.70
N LEU A 365 -36.47 -9.68 13.93
CA LEU A 365 -35.31 -9.23 13.18
C LEU A 365 -34.06 -9.42 14.02
N VAL A 366 -33.02 -9.99 13.44
CA VAL A 366 -31.72 -10.20 14.10
C VAL A 366 -30.73 -9.21 13.51
N PHE A 367 -30.13 -8.38 14.36
CA PHE A 367 -29.10 -7.41 13.99
C PHE A 367 -27.74 -7.89 14.47
N ASN A 368 -26.75 -7.92 13.57
CA ASN A 368 -25.35 -8.16 13.89
C ASN A 368 -24.49 -6.99 13.38
N ALA A 369 -23.62 -6.43 14.21
CA ALA A 369 -22.61 -5.45 13.78
C ALA A 369 -21.21 -5.99 14.02
N SER A 370 -20.39 -5.98 12.98
CA SER A 370 -18.95 -6.16 13.12
C SER A 370 -18.33 -4.81 13.47
N THR A 371 -18.31 -4.49 14.77
CA THR A 371 -17.53 -3.35 15.23
C THR A 371 -16.07 -3.78 15.31
N GLY A 372 -15.12 -2.88 15.06
CA GLY A 372 -13.68 -3.15 15.18
C GLY A 372 -13.20 -3.52 16.60
N SER A 373 -14.11 -3.90 17.49
CA SER A 373 -13.87 -4.43 18.83
C SER A 373 -13.79 -5.96 18.77
N ALA A 374 -13.15 -6.60 19.74
CA ALA A 374 -13.04 -8.06 19.85
C ALA A 374 -14.38 -8.80 20.17
N ARG A 375 -15.53 -8.17 19.91
CA ARG A 375 -16.87 -8.68 20.21
C ARG A 375 -17.81 -8.39 19.04
N GLU A 376 -18.47 -9.43 18.55
CA GLU A 376 -19.61 -9.30 17.65
C GLU A 376 -20.86 -8.96 18.48
N GLU A 377 -21.50 -7.82 18.19
CA GLU A 377 -22.72 -7.40 18.87
C GLU A 377 -23.92 -7.98 18.13
N GLN A 378 -24.64 -8.89 18.79
CA GLN A 378 -25.89 -9.47 18.30
C GLN A 378 -27.06 -8.98 19.16
N SER A 379 -28.15 -8.54 18.52
CA SER A 379 -29.40 -8.17 19.20
C SER A 379 -30.62 -8.67 18.42
N ASN A 380 -31.57 -9.26 19.14
CA ASN A 380 -32.86 -9.68 18.59
C ASN A 380 -33.91 -8.60 18.88
N LEU A 381 -34.59 -8.15 17.84
CA LEU A 381 -35.73 -7.24 17.93
C LEU A 381 -37.03 -8.01 17.70
N PHE A 382 -37.88 -8.04 18.72
CA PHE A 382 -39.24 -8.53 18.64
C PHE A 382 -40.17 -7.33 18.48
N SER A 383 -40.69 -7.09 17.27
CA SER A 383 -41.63 -5.98 17.02
C SER A 383 -43.00 -6.53 16.63
N SER A 384 -44.08 -5.84 17.03
CA SER A 384 -45.42 -6.13 16.54
C SER A 384 -45.53 -5.66 15.08
N THR A 385 -45.59 -6.60 14.14
CA THR A 385 -45.41 -6.32 12.71
C THR A 385 -46.51 -5.45 12.10
N GLN A 386 -47.76 -5.53 12.57
CA GLN A 386 -48.89 -4.85 11.91
C GLN A 386 -48.80 -3.32 11.95
N VAL A 387 -48.38 -2.74 13.08
CA VAL A 387 -48.24 -1.28 13.21
C VAL A 387 -47.04 -0.79 12.39
N LEU A 388 -45.94 -1.54 12.42
CA LEU A 388 -44.73 -1.20 11.67
C LEU A 388 -44.96 -1.30 10.16
N ASP A 389 -45.64 -2.35 9.68
CA ASP A 389 -45.99 -2.54 8.27
C ASP A 389 -46.84 -1.37 7.75
N GLN A 390 -47.82 -0.91 8.54
CA GLN A 390 -48.66 0.24 8.18
C GLN A 390 -47.85 1.55 8.09
N LEU A 391 -46.95 1.80 9.05
CA LEU A 391 -46.09 3.00 9.04
C LEU A 391 -45.09 2.97 7.88
N ILE A 392 -44.57 1.79 7.51
CA ILE A 392 -43.71 1.60 6.34
C ILE A 392 -44.47 1.85 5.04
N GLU A 393 -45.74 1.44 4.96
CA GLU A 393 -46.57 1.73 3.81
C GLU A 393 -46.85 3.24 3.69
N ASP A 394 -47.18 3.91 4.79
CA ASP A 394 -47.47 5.34 4.82
C ASP A 394 -46.26 6.21 4.43
N ILE A 395 -45.06 5.87 4.92
CA ILE A 395 -43.84 6.63 4.64
C ILE A 395 -43.36 6.46 3.19
N SER A 396 -43.74 5.36 2.53
CA SER A 396 -43.26 5.00 1.19
C SER A 396 -44.23 5.34 0.04
N THR A 397 -45.54 5.37 0.27
CA THR A 397 -46.53 5.39 -0.84
C THR A 397 -47.09 6.78 -1.20
N ASN A 398 -47.24 7.68 -0.24
CA ASN A 398 -48.04 8.90 -0.44
C ASN A 398 -47.22 10.19 -0.61
N ASN A 399 -45.89 10.11 -0.78
CA ASN A 399 -44.98 11.27 -0.70
C ASN A 399 -45.16 12.06 0.62
N LYS A 400 -45.75 11.43 1.65
CA LYS A 400 -46.05 11.99 2.98
C LYS A 400 -44.92 11.70 3.96
N TRP A 401 -43.69 11.82 3.50
CA TRP A 401 -42.56 11.72 4.40
C TRP A 401 -42.58 12.92 5.35
N THR A 402 -42.53 12.65 6.65
CA THR A 402 -42.37 13.68 7.67
C THR A 402 -41.28 13.26 8.64
N PRO A 403 -40.50 14.21 9.20
CA PRO A 403 -39.47 13.87 10.19
C PRO A 403 -40.03 13.06 11.36
N THR A 404 -41.25 13.36 11.82
CA THR A 404 -41.89 12.64 12.93
C THR A 404 -42.23 11.19 12.58
N LEU A 405 -42.70 10.94 11.35
CA LEU A 405 -43.00 9.58 10.88
C LEU A 405 -41.70 8.76 10.72
N ALA A 406 -40.68 9.35 10.10
CA ALA A 406 -39.36 8.74 9.95
C ALA A 406 -38.71 8.39 11.29
N GLN A 407 -38.83 9.30 12.27
CA GLN A 407 -38.37 9.10 13.63
C GLN A 407 -39.11 7.96 14.32
N THR A 408 -40.44 7.88 14.17
CA THR A 408 -41.25 6.80 14.74
C THR A 408 -40.82 5.44 14.18
N VAL A 409 -40.59 5.35 12.86
CA VAL A 409 -40.10 4.12 12.23
C VAL A 409 -38.69 3.78 12.72
N PHE A 410 -37.78 4.76 12.86
CA PHE A 410 -36.44 4.55 13.40
C PHE A 410 -36.46 3.98 14.83
N GLU A 411 -37.30 4.55 15.71
CA GLU A 411 -37.41 4.13 17.10
C GLU A 411 -37.93 2.69 17.25
N LEU A 412 -38.80 2.26 16.33
CA LEU A 412 -39.43 0.93 16.33
C LEU A 412 -38.61 -0.13 15.58
N LEU A 413 -37.86 0.25 14.54
CA LEU A 413 -37.14 -0.68 13.66
C LEU A 413 -35.70 -0.96 14.11
N ILE A 414 -35.05 -0.02 14.79
CA ILE A 414 -33.65 -0.14 15.21
C ILE A 414 -33.55 -0.51 16.70
N PRO A 415 -32.83 -1.58 17.09
CA PRO A 415 -32.60 -1.89 18.50
C PRO A 415 -31.80 -0.80 19.22
N ASN A 416 -32.09 -0.56 20.51
CA ASN A 416 -31.43 0.51 21.29
C ASN A 416 -29.90 0.46 21.28
N ALA A 417 -29.30 -0.74 21.27
CA ALA A 417 -27.85 -0.92 21.20
C ALA A 417 -27.24 -0.38 19.90
N PHE A 418 -27.98 -0.43 18.79
CA PHE A 418 -27.52 -0.02 17.45
C PHE A 418 -27.84 1.45 17.15
N LYS A 419 -28.77 2.07 17.88
CA LYS A 419 -29.11 3.50 17.71
C LYS A 419 -27.87 4.39 17.91
N GLU A 420 -27.05 4.13 18.93
CA GLU A 420 -25.83 4.89 19.19
C GLU A 420 -24.77 4.74 18.09
N GLN A 421 -24.71 3.59 17.40
CA GLN A 421 -23.81 3.41 16.25
C GLN A 421 -24.28 4.21 15.03
N LEU A 422 -25.58 4.15 14.72
CA LEU A 422 -26.15 4.93 13.62
C LEU A 422 -26.08 6.44 13.88
N LYS A 423 -26.17 6.87 15.15
CA LYS A 423 -25.97 8.28 15.56
C LYS A 423 -24.58 8.82 15.30
N ARG A 424 -23.54 7.98 15.21
CA ARG A 424 -22.16 8.40 14.90
C ARG A 424 -21.97 8.81 13.43
N GLN A 425 -23.00 8.72 12.59
CA GLN A 425 -23.03 9.20 11.19
C GLN A 425 -21.94 8.64 10.26
N GLY A 426 -21.38 7.46 10.54
CA GLY A 426 -20.47 6.78 9.61
C GLY A 426 -21.20 6.18 8.40
N ASN A 427 -20.48 5.91 7.30
CA ASN A 427 -21.02 5.18 6.14
C ASN A 427 -21.50 3.77 6.55
N ILE A 428 -22.62 3.30 6.00
CA ILE A 428 -23.30 2.06 6.40
C ILE A 428 -23.42 1.11 5.20
N ASN A 429 -22.97 -0.12 5.39
CA ASN A 429 -23.21 -1.21 4.45
C ASN A 429 -24.23 -2.18 5.07
N TRP A 430 -25.45 -2.17 4.54
CA TRP A 430 -26.56 -3.00 5.01
C TRP A 430 -26.51 -4.38 4.36
N ILE A 431 -26.32 -5.41 5.16
CA ILE A 431 -26.28 -6.79 4.69
C ILE A 431 -27.62 -7.42 4.99
N LEU A 432 -28.43 -7.62 3.96
CA LEU A 432 -29.86 -7.90 4.08
C LEU A 432 -30.20 -9.23 3.41
N ASP A 433 -31.14 -9.97 3.99
CA ASP A 433 -31.82 -11.06 3.28
C ASP A 433 -32.99 -10.54 2.42
N GLU A 434 -33.66 -11.45 1.70
CA GLU A 434 -34.77 -11.11 0.80
C GLU A 434 -35.93 -10.39 1.52
N ASP A 435 -36.24 -10.79 2.75
CA ASP A 435 -37.32 -10.22 3.55
C ASP A 435 -36.97 -8.82 4.09
N THR A 436 -35.75 -8.65 4.61
CA THR A 436 -35.28 -7.39 5.21
C THR A 436 -34.86 -6.35 4.17
N ALA A 437 -34.56 -6.78 2.94
CA ALA A 437 -34.35 -5.89 1.80
C ALA A 437 -35.58 -5.04 1.45
N ALA A 438 -36.80 -5.46 1.83
CA ALA A 438 -38.00 -4.68 1.55
C ALA A 438 -38.11 -3.39 2.39
N TYR A 439 -37.42 -3.29 3.53
CA TYR A 439 -37.57 -2.15 4.43
C TYR A 439 -36.92 -0.87 3.84
N PRO A 440 -37.52 0.32 4.03
CA PRO A 440 -37.00 1.58 3.50
C PRO A 440 -35.94 2.19 4.45
N TRP A 441 -34.80 1.51 4.60
CA TRP A 441 -33.70 1.93 5.48
C TRP A 441 -33.24 3.37 5.25
N GLU A 442 -33.30 3.82 4.00
CA GLU A 442 -32.91 5.15 3.55
C GLU A 442 -33.82 6.26 4.07
N LEU A 443 -35.09 5.96 4.41
CA LEU A 443 -36.05 6.95 4.90
C LEU A 443 -35.94 7.23 6.41
N LEU A 444 -35.05 6.52 7.10
CA LEU A 444 -34.86 6.65 8.55
C LEU A 444 -34.18 7.98 8.92
N GLN A 445 -34.59 8.54 10.06
CA GLN A 445 -34.05 9.79 10.61
C GLN A 445 -33.91 9.68 12.14
N ASP A 446 -32.79 10.20 12.66
CA ASP A 446 -32.52 10.23 14.11
C ASP A 446 -33.20 11.41 14.83
N THR A 447 -33.39 11.23 16.14
CA THR A 447 -34.09 12.03 17.14
C THR A 447 -33.37 13.30 17.62
N THR A 448 -32.06 13.46 17.39
CA THR A 448 -31.22 14.32 18.24
C THR A 448 -31.24 15.83 17.89
N SER A 449 -31.90 16.27 16.82
CA SER A 449 -32.02 17.71 16.50
C SER A 449 -33.24 18.01 15.63
N ARG A 450 -33.91 19.14 15.90
CA ARG A 450 -35.07 19.64 15.10
C ARG A 450 -34.73 19.91 13.62
N ASN A 451 -33.43 19.96 13.29
CA ASN A 451 -32.85 20.13 11.95
C ASN A 451 -32.00 18.91 11.49
N ALA A 452 -32.11 17.75 12.13
CA ALA A 452 -31.35 16.57 11.71
C ALA A 452 -31.74 16.17 10.28
N LYS A 453 -30.78 16.01 9.38
CA LYS A 453 -31.04 15.47 8.03
C LYS A 453 -31.32 13.96 8.11
N PRO A 454 -32.03 13.36 7.14
CA PRO A 454 -32.17 11.90 7.05
C PRO A 454 -30.82 11.19 6.97
N LEU A 455 -30.74 9.94 7.46
CA LEU A 455 -29.47 9.21 7.58
C LEU A 455 -28.73 9.08 6.24
N CYS A 456 -29.46 8.78 5.16
CA CYS A 456 -28.88 8.57 3.82
C CYS A 456 -28.37 9.85 3.14
N ILE A 457 -28.57 11.02 3.76
CA ILE A 457 -28.06 12.32 3.30
C ILE A 457 -26.71 12.63 3.97
N ASN A 458 -26.58 12.32 5.27
CA ASN A 458 -25.33 12.55 6.01
C ASN A 458 -24.32 11.42 5.84
N SER A 459 -24.79 10.20 5.61
CA SER A 459 -23.97 8.99 5.53
C SER A 459 -24.19 8.26 4.21
N GLY A 460 -23.13 7.72 3.63
CA GLY A 460 -23.22 6.79 2.52
C GLY A 460 -23.95 5.52 2.97
N MET A 461 -24.95 5.07 2.20
CA MET A 461 -25.74 3.88 2.50
C MET A 461 -25.86 3.01 1.27
N ILE A 462 -25.26 1.83 1.32
CA ILE A 462 -25.26 0.80 0.27
C ILE A 462 -25.78 -0.51 0.87
N ARG A 463 -26.45 -1.32 0.05
CA ARG A 463 -27.00 -2.63 0.40
C ARG A 463 -26.17 -3.76 -0.21
N GLN A 464 -26.05 -4.88 0.49
CA GLN A 464 -25.54 -6.15 -0.03
C GLN A 464 -26.50 -7.27 0.39
N MET A 465 -26.65 -8.27 -0.47
CA MET A 465 -27.61 -9.35 -0.25
C MET A 465 -26.96 -10.59 0.35
N ILE A 466 -27.60 -11.16 1.36
CA ILE A 466 -27.35 -12.53 1.84
C ILE A 466 -28.19 -13.46 0.99
N THR A 467 -27.53 -14.23 0.11
CA THR A 467 -28.21 -15.24 -0.70
C THR A 467 -27.37 -16.50 -0.82
N ASN A 468 -28.05 -17.66 -0.75
CA ASN A 468 -27.46 -18.96 -1.08
C ASN A 468 -27.59 -19.27 -2.58
N ASN A 469 -28.45 -18.54 -3.29
CA ASN A 469 -28.72 -18.69 -4.71
C ASN A 469 -28.01 -17.55 -5.45
N PHE A 470 -26.87 -17.85 -6.07
CA PHE A 470 -26.10 -16.91 -6.90
C PHE A 470 -25.47 -17.67 -8.07
N ARG A 471 -25.16 -16.97 -9.16
CA ARG A 471 -24.53 -17.58 -10.34
C ARG A 471 -23.03 -17.83 -10.06
N ASN A 472 -22.60 -19.11 -10.10
CA ASN A 472 -21.22 -19.53 -9.81
C ASN A 472 -20.18 -19.09 -10.85
N THR A 473 -20.59 -18.63 -12.04
CA THR A 473 -19.69 -18.20 -13.11
C THR A 473 -20.25 -16.94 -13.76
N VAL A 474 -19.60 -15.81 -13.52
CA VAL A 474 -19.97 -14.52 -14.12
C VAL A 474 -18.97 -14.24 -15.24
N GLN A 475 -19.41 -14.27 -16.49
CA GLN A 475 -18.59 -13.80 -17.62
C GLN A 475 -18.48 -12.28 -17.54
N SER A 476 -17.33 -11.76 -17.12
CA SER A 476 -17.11 -10.31 -17.05
C SER A 476 -17.07 -9.70 -18.45
N VAL A 477 -17.80 -8.60 -18.66
CA VAL A 477 -17.83 -7.89 -19.94
C VAL A 477 -16.61 -6.96 -20.05
N ALA A 478 -15.67 -7.31 -20.94
CA ALA A 478 -14.49 -6.47 -21.18
C ALA A 478 -14.78 -5.23 -22.05
N ALA A 479 -15.83 -5.26 -22.87
CA ALA A 479 -16.18 -4.17 -23.78
C ALA A 479 -17.02 -3.08 -23.09
N ASP A 480 -16.76 -1.81 -23.41
CA ASP A 480 -17.52 -0.64 -22.92
C ASP A 480 -18.84 -0.47 -23.72
N ASN A 481 -19.70 -1.48 -23.70
CA ASN A 481 -21.02 -1.46 -24.35
C ASN A 481 -22.11 -1.09 -23.35
N ALA A 482 -23.11 -0.31 -23.77
CA ALA A 482 -24.25 0.05 -22.92
C ALA A 482 -25.61 -0.10 -23.64
N LEU A 483 -26.63 -0.46 -22.87
CA LEU A 483 -28.02 -0.51 -23.32
C LEU A 483 -28.85 0.53 -22.55
N VAL A 484 -29.55 1.40 -23.25
CA VAL A 484 -30.45 2.40 -22.67
C VAL A 484 -31.85 2.19 -23.20
N ILE A 485 -32.80 1.87 -22.32
CA ILE A 485 -34.23 1.71 -22.65
C ILE A 485 -35.01 2.81 -21.94
N GLY A 486 -35.73 3.64 -22.69
CA GLY A 486 -36.53 4.74 -22.14
C GLY A 486 -37.95 4.74 -22.68
N ASP A 487 -38.93 4.70 -21.77
CA ASP A 487 -40.38 4.77 -22.05
C ASP A 487 -40.84 3.82 -23.19
N PRO A 488 -40.89 2.48 -22.97
CA PRO A 488 -41.39 1.53 -23.95
C PRO A 488 -42.78 1.89 -24.50
N LYS A 489 -43.13 1.43 -25.71
CA LYS A 489 -44.48 1.60 -26.27
C LYS A 489 -45.47 0.66 -25.59
N LEU A 490 -46.41 1.23 -24.83
CA LEU A 490 -47.38 0.46 -24.04
C LEU A 490 -48.76 0.29 -24.71
N PHE A 491 -48.95 0.84 -25.91
CA PHE A 491 -50.20 0.72 -26.71
C PHE A 491 -51.48 1.07 -25.93
N GLY A 492 -51.42 2.06 -25.04
CA GLY A 492 -52.57 2.52 -24.25
C GLY A 492 -52.84 1.70 -22.97
N PHE A 493 -52.01 0.72 -22.64
CA PHE A 493 -52.09 0.00 -21.36
C PHE A 493 -51.80 0.91 -20.15
N LEU A 494 -50.81 1.79 -20.28
CA LEU A 494 -50.47 2.87 -19.35
C LEU A 494 -50.08 4.13 -20.15
N PRO A 495 -50.18 5.34 -19.57
CA PRO A 495 -49.75 6.57 -20.24
C PRO A 495 -48.23 6.59 -20.43
N GLN A 496 -47.76 7.14 -21.57
CA GLN A 496 -46.34 7.35 -21.81
C GLN A 496 -45.72 8.35 -20.82
N LEU A 497 -44.43 8.21 -20.57
CA LEU A 497 -43.66 8.99 -19.61
C LEU A 497 -42.63 9.90 -20.32
N PRO A 498 -42.97 11.17 -20.60
CA PRO A 498 -42.01 12.13 -21.17
C PRO A 498 -40.74 12.29 -20.33
N GLY A 499 -40.82 12.10 -19.01
CA GLY A 499 -39.66 12.10 -18.12
C GLY A 499 -38.66 10.99 -18.45
N ALA A 500 -39.12 9.74 -18.60
CA ALA A 500 -38.27 8.60 -18.95
C ALA A 500 -37.64 8.72 -20.36
N ILE A 501 -38.33 9.38 -21.30
CA ILE A 501 -37.75 9.73 -22.61
C ILE A 501 -36.57 10.70 -22.45
N LYS A 502 -36.73 11.73 -21.62
CA LYS A 502 -35.66 12.73 -21.36
C LYS A 502 -34.48 12.11 -20.65
N GLU A 503 -34.73 11.29 -19.64
CA GLU A 503 -33.70 10.55 -18.91
C GLU A 503 -32.88 9.67 -19.84
N GLY A 504 -33.53 8.84 -20.67
CA GLY A 504 -32.84 7.96 -21.61
C GLY A 504 -31.94 8.72 -22.59
N LYS A 505 -32.37 9.90 -23.06
CA LYS A 505 -31.54 10.74 -23.96
C LYS A 505 -30.32 11.35 -23.27
N ILE A 506 -30.47 11.79 -22.02
CA ILE A 506 -29.34 12.33 -21.24
C ILE A 506 -28.33 11.22 -20.96
N VAL A 507 -28.79 10.05 -20.51
CA VAL A 507 -27.92 8.91 -20.23
C VAL A 507 -27.19 8.43 -21.48
N GLU A 508 -27.89 8.36 -22.63
CA GLU A 508 -27.27 8.07 -23.92
C GLU A 508 -26.11 9.02 -24.23
N GLN A 509 -26.34 10.32 -24.09
CA GLN A 509 -25.31 11.33 -24.37
C GLN A 509 -24.13 11.20 -23.41
N THR A 510 -24.39 11.11 -22.11
CA THR A 510 -23.35 10.97 -21.08
C THR A 510 -22.49 9.73 -21.29
N LEU A 511 -23.08 8.60 -21.70
CA LEU A 511 -22.35 7.37 -22.00
C LEU A 511 -21.48 7.52 -23.27
N LYS A 512 -22.03 8.13 -24.33
CA LYS A 512 -21.29 8.40 -25.58
C LYS A 512 -20.11 9.34 -25.36
N ASP A 513 -20.29 10.40 -24.57
CA ASP A 513 -19.24 11.35 -24.22
C ASP A 513 -18.05 10.68 -23.50
N HIS A 514 -18.29 9.54 -22.84
CA HIS A 514 -17.28 8.74 -22.17
C HIS A 514 -16.79 7.52 -22.97
N ASN A 515 -17.03 7.49 -24.29
CA ASN A 515 -16.60 6.44 -25.22
C ASN A 515 -17.25 5.07 -25.02
N PHE A 516 -18.53 5.02 -24.61
CA PHE A 516 -19.30 3.77 -24.65
C PHE A 516 -19.95 3.58 -26.02
N GLU A 517 -20.03 2.33 -26.48
CA GLU A 517 -20.91 1.96 -27.58
C GLU A 517 -22.34 1.78 -27.03
N VAL A 518 -23.23 2.72 -27.34
CA VAL A 518 -24.57 2.79 -26.75
C VAL A 518 -25.65 2.34 -27.72
N THR A 519 -26.39 1.30 -27.35
CA THR A 519 -27.65 0.89 -27.98
C THR A 519 -28.82 1.56 -27.24
N THR A 520 -29.51 2.49 -27.91
CA THR A 520 -30.60 3.27 -27.30
C THR A 520 -31.95 2.91 -27.90
N ILE A 521 -32.94 2.60 -27.05
CA ILE A 521 -34.29 2.21 -27.44
C ILE A 521 -35.29 3.11 -26.70
N ILE A 522 -35.73 4.17 -27.37
CA ILE A 522 -36.77 5.09 -26.87
C ILE A 522 -38.09 4.79 -27.56
N ASN A 523 -39.19 4.62 -26.81
CA ASN A 523 -40.48 4.25 -27.39
C ASN A 523 -40.39 2.98 -28.27
N GLY A 524 -39.56 2.01 -27.85
CA GLY A 524 -39.43 0.71 -28.50
C GLY A 524 -40.59 -0.23 -28.20
N ILE A 525 -40.86 -1.15 -29.11
CA ILE A 525 -41.81 -2.25 -28.88
C ILE A 525 -41.14 -3.41 -28.14
N ASN A 526 -41.91 -4.26 -27.48
CA ASN A 526 -41.39 -5.36 -26.64
C ASN A 526 -40.39 -6.29 -27.37
N SER A 527 -40.58 -6.55 -28.68
CA SER A 527 -39.73 -7.48 -29.43
C SER A 527 -38.32 -6.93 -29.60
N VAL A 528 -38.20 -5.63 -29.90
CA VAL A 528 -36.92 -4.93 -30.06
C VAL A 528 -36.19 -4.82 -28.72
N ILE A 529 -36.92 -4.55 -27.64
CA ILE A 529 -36.36 -4.50 -26.28
C ILE A 529 -35.80 -5.87 -25.87
N THR A 530 -36.59 -6.93 -26.08
CA THR A 530 -36.18 -8.30 -25.77
C THR A 530 -34.98 -8.72 -26.63
N GLU A 531 -35.01 -8.47 -27.93
CA GLU A 531 -33.90 -8.78 -28.84
C GLU A 531 -32.62 -8.06 -28.42
N ALA A 532 -32.70 -6.78 -28.06
CA ALA A 532 -31.53 -6.02 -27.61
C ALA A 532 -30.98 -6.55 -26.29
N LEU A 533 -31.85 -6.90 -25.32
CA LEU A 533 -31.44 -7.38 -24.00
C LEU A 533 -30.70 -8.73 -24.07
N PHE A 534 -31.11 -9.62 -25.00
CA PHE A 534 -30.53 -10.97 -25.13
C PHE A 534 -29.52 -11.11 -26.30
N GLY A 535 -29.50 -10.16 -27.24
CA GLY A 535 -28.71 -10.25 -28.47
C GLY A 535 -27.29 -9.72 -28.36
N ASN A 536 -26.93 -9.03 -27.27
CA ASN A 536 -25.60 -8.46 -27.09
C ASN A 536 -25.15 -8.52 -25.62
N VAL A 537 -23.89 -8.15 -25.39
CA VAL A 537 -23.25 -8.11 -24.08
C VAL A 537 -23.04 -6.64 -23.71
N TYR A 538 -23.57 -6.24 -22.54
CA TYR A 538 -23.48 -4.86 -22.05
C TYR A 538 -22.78 -4.80 -20.71
N LYS A 539 -21.94 -3.78 -20.54
CA LYS A 539 -21.33 -3.43 -19.25
C LYS A 539 -22.29 -2.62 -18.39
N ILE A 540 -23.04 -1.70 -19.01
CA ILE A 540 -24.04 -0.85 -18.35
C ILE A 540 -25.42 -1.08 -18.98
N ILE A 541 -26.45 -1.31 -18.17
CA ILE A 541 -27.84 -1.30 -18.62
C ILE A 541 -28.61 -0.22 -17.85
N HIS A 542 -29.32 0.64 -18.57
CA HIS A 542 -30.20 1.66 -18.01
C HIS A 542 -31.64 1.42 -18.47
N LEU A 543 -32.56 1.25 -17.52
CA LEU A 543 -33.97 0.96 -17.74
C LEU A 543 -34.82 2.07 -17.11
N ALA A 544 -35.56 2.81 -17.93
CA ALA A 544 -36.48 3.86 -17.47
C ALA A 544 -37.90 3.65 -18.03
N GLY A 545 -38.91 3.59 -17.16
CA GLY A 545 -40.29 3.35 -17.57
C GLY A 545 -41.27 3.09 -16.43
N HIS A 546 -42.30 2.29 -16.69
CA HIS A 546 -43.28 1.86 -15.68
C HIS A 546 -42.88 0.53 -15.06
N GLY A 547 -43.09 0.40 -13.75
CA GLY A 547 -42.89 -0.80 -12.95
C GLY A 547 -44.21 -1.25 -12.35
N SER A 548 -44.45 -2.55 -12.37
CA SER A 548 -45.64 -3.19 -11.83
C SER A 548 -45.23 -4.21 -10.78
N TYR A 549 -45.97 -4.28 -9.67
CA TYR A 549 -45.82 -5.27 -8.63
C TYR A 549 -47.18 -5.88 -8.31
N ASN A 550 -47.31 -7.19 -8.52
CA ASN A 550 -48.52 -7.95 -8.25
C ASN A 550 -48.14 -9.28 -7.55
N PRO A 551 -48.28 -9.38 -6.21
CA PRO A 551 -47.87 -10.57 -5.47
C PRO A 551 -48.76 -11.79 -5.77
N GLU A 552 -50.01 -11.58 -6.20
CA GLU A 552 -50.91 -12.68 -6.59
C GLU A 552 -50.58 -13.25 -7.98
N LYS A 553 -49.88 -12.47 -8.81
CA LYS A 553 -49.46 -12.86 -10.16
C LYS A 553 -48.01 -12.45 -10.42
N PRO A 554 -47.03 -13.30 -10.04
CA PRO A 554 -45.61 -13.01 -10.23
C PRO A 554 -45.22 -12.67 -11.69
N GLY A 555 -45.93 -13.23 -12.68
CA GLY A 555 -45.72 -12.92 -14.10
C GLY A 555 -46.11 -11.48 -14.52
N GLU A 556 -46.83 -10.75 -13.68
CA GLU A 556 -47.18 -9.32 -13.86
C GLU A 556 -46.31 -8.40 -12.97
N THR A 557 -45.25 -8.95 -12.35
CA THR A 557 -44.27 -8.21 -11.53
C THR A 557 -42.99 -7.98 -12.34
N GLY A 558 -42.79 -6.75 -12.81
CA GLY A 558 -41.70 -6.42 -13.72
C GLY A 558 -41.80 -5.00 -14.29
N MET A 559 -40.81 -4.61 -15.10
CA MET A 559 -40.92 -3.39 -15.92
C MET A 559 -41.90 -3.63 -17.06
N VAL A 560 -42.86 -2.74 -17.27
CA VAL A 560 -43.84 -2.85 -18.36
C VAL A 560 -43.18 -2.46 -19.68
N ILE A 561 -43.15 -3.40 -20.64
CA ILE A 561 -42.51 -3.21 -21.96
C ILE A 561 -43.50 -3.34 -23.14
N GLY A 562 -44.78 -3.54 -22.85
CA GLY A 562 -45.86 -3.64 -23.83
C GLY A 562 -47.24 -3.83 -23.19
N GLN A 563 -48.27 -4.09 -23.99
CA GLN A 563 -49.64 -4.31 -23.51
C GLN A 563 -49.74 -5.63 -22.73
N GLY A 564 -49.69 -5.56 -21.39
CA GLY A 564 -49.68 -6.74 -20.52
C GLY A 564 -48.40 -7.58 -20.62
N ILE A 565 -47.28 -6.99 -21.08
CA ILE A 565 -45.98 -7.67 -21.22
C ILE A 565 -44.98 -7.02 -20.27
N PHE A 566 -44.30 -7.86 -19.49
CA PHE A 566 -43.43 -7.42 -18.40
C PHE A 566 -42.04 -8.05 -18.54
N LEU A 567 -41.00 -7.25 -18.29
CA LEU A 567 -39.66 -7.73 -18.01
C LEU A 567 -39.60 -8.15 -16.54
N THR A 568 -39.84 -9.44 -16.29
CA THR A 568 -39.94 -10.02 -14.95
C THR A 568 -38.56 -10.41 -14.39
N SER A 569 -38.47 -10.64 -13.08
CA SER A 569 -37.27 -11.24 -12.47
C SER A 569 -36.93 -12.60 -13.10
N GLY A 570 -37.94 -13.41 -13.43
CA GLY A 570 -37.75 -14.66 -14.18
C GLY A 570 -37.12 -14.45 -15.56
N THR A 571 -37.49 -13.40 -16.28
CA THR A 571 -36.87 -13.04 -17.56
C THR A 571 -35.42 -12.57 -17.39
N ILE A 572 -35.17 -11.73 -16.39
CA ILE A 572 -33.83 -11.22 -16.06
C ILE A 572 -32.90 -12.38 -15.64
N ALA A 573 -33.40 -13.37 -14.90
CA ALA A 573 -32.63 -14.56 -14.51
C ALA A 573 -32.07 -15.37 -15.70
N GLN A 574 -32.73 -15.29 -16.86
CA GLN A 574 -32.32 -16.01 -18.07
C GLN A 574 -31.23 -15.29 -18.89
N MET A 575 -30.83 -14.08 -18.52
CA MET A 575 -29.77 -13.36 -19.24
C MET A 575 -28.46 -14.16 -19.20
N SER A 576 -27.87 -14.46 -20.36
CA SER A 576 -26.63 -15.24 -20.47
C SER A 576 -25.40 -14.40 -20.07
N SER A 577 -25.37 -13.14 -20.50
CA SER A 577 -24.39 -12.13 -20.08
C SER A 577 -24.87 -11.39 -18.83
N VAL A 578 -23.93 -11.05 -17.95
CA VAL A 578 -24.23 -10.32 -16.71
C VAL A 578 -23.60 -8.94 -16.82
N PRO A 579 -24.38 -7.86 -16.81
CA PRO A 579 -23.81 -6.51 -16.82
C PRO A 579 -23.09 -6.22 -15.51
N GLU A 580 -22.11 -5.31 -15.55
CA GLU A 580 -21.43 -4.87 -14.33
C GLU A 580 -22.33 -3.93 -13.51
N PHE A 581 -23.07 -3.06 -14.19
CA PHE A 581 -23.93 -2.07 -13.56
C PHE A 581 -25.31 -2.01 -14.22
N VAL A 582 -26.37 -1.95 -13.40
CA VAL A 582 -27.74 -1.76 -13.86
C VAL A 582 -28.45 -0.64 -13.11
N PHE A 583 -29.04 0.29 -13.84
CA PHE A 583 -29.87 1.36 -13.31
C PHE A 583 -31.33 1.11 -13.70
N VAL A 584 -32.23 1.00 -12.72
CA VAL A 584 -33.65 0.68 -12.91
C VAL A 584 -34.52 1.79 -12.33
N ASN A 585 -34.96 2.71 -13.19
CA ASN A 585 -35.84 3.81 -12.85
C ASN A 585 -37.27 3.57 -13.35
N CYS A 586 -37.99 2.67 -12.68
CA CYS A 586 -39.30 2.20 -13.15
C CYS A 586 -40.50 2.70 -12.31
N CYS A 587 -40.32 3.65 -11.38
CA CYS A 587 -41.37 4.04 -10.43
C CYS A 587 -41.88 5.47 -10.59
N SER A 588 -42.20 5.92 -11.81
CA SER A 588 -42.62 7.31 -12.06
C SER A 588 -44.05 7.63 -11.58
N LEU A 589 -44.28 8.84 -11.06
CA LEU A 589 -45.60 9.39 -10.70
C LEU A 589 -46.34 9.94 -11.93
N GLY A 590 -46.97 9.07 -12.72
CA GLY A 590 -47.91 9.51 -13.75
C GLY A 590 -49.17 10.12 -13.12
N LYS A 591 -49.44 11.42 -13.34
CA LYS A 591 -50.72 12.04 -12.93
C LYS A 591 -51.90 11.40 -13.67
N MET A 592 -52.77 10.64 -13.01
CA MET A 592 -54.13 10.36 -13.51
C MET A 592 -55.19 10.26 -12.39
N GLN A 593 -56.36 10.81 -12.70
CA GLN A 593 -57.64 10.62 -12.00
C GLN A 593 -58.28 9.30 -12.44
N GLY A 594 -58.79 8.52 -11.49
CA GLY A 594 -59.80 7.49 -11.74
C GLY A 594 -59.30 6.06 -11.96
N THR A 595 -59.65 5.20 -10.99
CA THR A 595 -59.94 3.76 -11.13
C THR A 595 -58.88 2.84 -11.74
N ASP A 596 -57.74 2.63 -11.06
CA ASP A 596 -57.28 1.27 -10.75
C ASP A 596 -56.22 1.26 -9.63
N ASN A 597 -56.67 1.00 -8.40
CA ASN A 597 -55.86 1.07 -7.18
C ASN A 597 -54.88 -0.12 -7.01
N ARG A 598 -54.91 -1.09 -7.94
CA ARG A 598 -54.17 -2.37 -7.84
C ARG A 598 -52.70 -2.27 -8.24
N PHE A 599 -52.31 -1.25 -9.01
CA PHE A 599 -50.93 -1.02 -9.48
C PHE A 599 -50.09 -0.11 -8.55
N TYR A 600 -50.63 0.29 -7.39
CA TYR A 600 -50.05 1.33 -6.53
C TYR A 600 -49.68 0.84 -5.11
N GLN A 601 -50.16 -0.32 -4.68
CA GLN A 601 -49.89 -0.86 -3.35
C GLN A 601 -48.56 -1.64 -3.33
N GLN A 602 -47.73 -1.45 -2.30
CA GLN A 602 -46.48 -2.20 -2.02
C GLN A 602 -45.31 -2.06 -3.01
N ARG A 603 -45.18 -0.91 -3.71
CA ARG A 603 -44.08 -0.67 -4.68
C ARG A 603 -42.66 -0.86 -4.11
N TYR A 604 -42.43 -0.60 -2.83
CA TYR A 604 -41.13 -0.84 -2.18
C TYR A 604 -40.65 -2.31 -2.26
N LYS A 605 -41.56 -3.26 -2.46
CA LYS A 605 -41.24 -4.68 -2.70
C LYS A 605 -40.84 -4.98 -4.15
N PHE A 606 -41.13 -4.08 -5.11
CA PHE A 606 -40.71 -4.20 -6.51
C PHE A 606 -39.19 -4.11 -6.67
N ALA A 607 -38.58 -3.05 -6.11
CA ALA A 607 -37.14 -2.86 -6.17
C ALA A 607 -36.39 -3.97 -5.43
N ALA A 608 -36.97 -4.47 -4.33
CA ALA A 608 -36.48 -5.64 -3.62
C ALA A 608 -36.59 -6.94 -4.44
N ASN A 609 -37.34 -7.02 -5.53
CA ASN A 609 -37.44 -8.23 -6.37
C ASN A 609 -36.51 -8.13 -7.60
N ILE A 610 -36.59 -7.04 -8.38
CA ILE A 610 -35.71 -6.86 -9.54
C ILE A 610 -34.26 -6.61 -9.12
N GLY A 611 -34.03 -5.76 -8.12
CA GLY A 611 -32.69 -5.43 -7.65
C GLY A 611 -31.96 -6.64 -7.08
N THR A 612 -32.66 -7.45 -6.28
CA THR A 612 -32.09 -8.68 -5.70
C THR A 612 -31.83 -9.73 -6.77
N GLN A 613 -32.73 -9.92 -7.74
CA GLN A 613 -32.51 -10.83 -8.87
C GLN A 613 -31.28 -10.44 -9.70
N LEU A 614 -31.09 -9.14 -9.97
CA LEU A 614 -29.90 -8.65 -10.68
C LEU A 614 -28.61 -8.92 -9.90
N ILE A 615 -28.63 -8.72 -8.57
CA ILE A 615 -27.50 -9.07 -7.71
C ILE A 615 -27.25 -10.60 -7.70
N GLN A 616 -28.30 -11.42 -7.62
CA GLN A 616 -28.19 -12.89 -7.69
C GLN A 616 -27.60 -13.37 -9.03
N ASN A 617 -27.89 -12.66 -10.13
CA ASN A 617 -27.30 -12.92 -11.43
C ASN A 617 -25.79 -12.59 -11.49
N GLY A 618 -25.26 -11.82 -10.53
CA GLY A 618 -23.85 -11.43 -10.44
C GLY A 618 -23.55 -10.00 -10.87
N VAL A 619 -24.56 -9.11 -10.95
CA VAL A 619 -24.33 -7.69 -11.23
C VAL A 619 -23.56 -7.06 -10.06
N LYS A 620 -22.51 -6.28 -10.35
CA LYS A 620 -21.61 -5.70 -9.32
C LYS A 620 -22.27 -4.55 -8.55
N ALA A 621 -23.07 -3.74 -9.23
CA ALA A 621 -23.84 -2.66 -8.62
C ALA A 621 -25.19 -2.44 -9.32
N VAL A 622 -26.24 -2.20 -8.54
CA VAL A 622 -27.60 -1.97 -9.02
C VAL A 622 -28.19 -0.77 -8.30
N ILE A 623 -28.83 0.12 -9.05
CA ILE A 623 -29.71 1.16 -8.50
C ILE A 623 -31.13 0.84 -8.93
N ALA A 624 -32.06 0.76 -7.97
CA ALA A 624 -33.47 0.55 -8.25
C ALA A 624 -34.34 1.54 -7.47
N ALA A 625 -35.28 2.20 -8.14
CA ALA A 625 -36.27 3.05 -7.48
C ALA A 625 -37.26 2.20 -6.68
N GLY A 626 -37.22 2.29 -5.36
CA GLY A 626 -38.07 1.57 -4.41
C GLY A 626 -39.53 1.99 -4.44
N TRP A 627 -39.83 3.27 -4.59
CA TRP A 627 -41.21 3.76 -4.59
C TRP A 627 -41.38 4.91 -5.57
N ALA A 628 -42.57 5.51 -5.57
CA ALA A 628 -42.96 6.50 -6.54
C ALA A 628 -42.06 7.76 -6.46
N VAL A 629 -41.42 8.12 -7.57
CA VAL A 629 -40.48 9.26 -7.67
C VAL A 629 -41.05 10.41 -8.49
N SER A 630 -40.61 11.63 -8.17
CA SER A 630 -40.88 12.81 -8.99
C SER A 630 -39.96 12.83 -10.21
N ASP A 631 -40.51 13.01 -11.42
CA ASP A 631 -39.75 13.02 -12.68
C ASP A 631 -38.53 13.96 -12.66
N ALA A 632 -38.68 15.17 -12.09
CA ALA A 632 -37.60 16.15 -12.04
C ALA A 632 -36.49 15.76 -11.05
N ALA A 633 -36.88 15.26 -9.86
CA ALA A 633 -35.95 14.81 -8.83
C ALA A 633 -35.22 13.53 -9.26
N ALA A 634 -35.93 12.64 -9.96
CA ALA A 634 -35.36 11.41 -10.51
C ALA A 634 -34.30 11.71 -11.57
N LEU A 635 -34.59 12.64 -12.48
CA LEU A 635 -33.64 13.08 -13.49
C LEU A 635 -32.38 13.70 -12.87
N ALA A 636 -32.54 14.52 -11.83
CA ALA A 636 -31.42 15.13 -11.11
C ALA A 636 -30.54 14.09 -10.40
N PHE A 637 -31.16 13.05 -9.82
CA PHE A 637 -30.42 11.91 -9.25
C PHE A 637 -29.60 11.20 -10.32
N THR A 638 -30.24 10.82 -11.44
CA THR A 638 -29.59 10.08 -12.54
C THR A 638 -28.43 10.88 -13.13
N ASP A 639 -28.62 12.17 -13.41
CA ASP A 639 -27.58 13.05 -13.97
C ASP A 639 -26.37 13.16 -13.04
N GLU A 640 -26.61 13.47 -11.75
CA GLU A 640 -25.52 13.61 -10.78
C GLU A 640 -24.80 12.27 -10.55
N PHE A 641 -25.53 11.16 -10.50
CA PHE A 641 -24.95 9.84 -10.28
C PHE A 641 -23.96 9.47 -11.39
N TYR A 642 -24.37 9.55 -12.66
CA TYR A 642 -23.48 9.23 -13.78
C TYR A 642 -22.29 10.18 -13.84
N LYS A 643 -22.50 11.48 -13.57
CA LYS A 643 -21.42 12.47 -13.51
C LYS A 643 -20.37 12.10 -12.45
N GLN A 644 -20.78 11.73 -11.24
CA GLN A 644 -19.85 11.35 -10.17
C GLN A 644 -19.12 10.03 -10.48
N MET A 645 -19.83 9.02 -11.00
CA MET A 645 -19.22 7.74 -11.38
C MET A 645 -18.17 7.91 -12.49
N PHE A 646 -18.41 8.78 -13.47
CA PHE A 646 -17.46 9.08 -14.54
C PHE A 646 -16.33 10.04 -14.14
N ALA A 647 -16.55 10.89 -13.14
CA ALA A 647 -15.47 11.62 -12.45
C ALA A 647 -14.55 10.68 -11.65
N GLY A 648 -14.93 9.40 -11.55
CA GLY A 648 -14.15 8.35 -10.94
C GLY A 648 -14.48 8.14 -9.48
N GLU A 649 -15.54 8.71 -8.92
CA GLU A 649 -15.92 8.44 -7.53
C GLU A 649 -16.28 6.97 -7.28
N THR A 650 -16.22 6.55 -6.01
CA THR A 650 -16.77 5.23 -5.62
C THR A 650 -18.30 5.23 -5.72
N PHE A 651 -18.89 4.06 -5.93
CA PHE A 651 -20.34 3.88 -5.99
C PHE A 651 -21.04 4.44 -4.74
N GLY A 652 -20.50 4.19 -3.56
CA GLY A 652 -21.02 4.70 -2.29
C GLY A 652 -21.05 6.23 -2.23
N GLU A 653 -19.97 6.89 -2.64
CA GLU A 653 -19.87 8.35 -2.64
C GLU A 653 -20.72 8.99 -3.75
N ALA A 654 -20.76 8.39 -4.93
CA ALA A 654 -21.62 8.84 -6.03
C ALA A 654 -23.10 8.81 -5.62
N VAL A 655 -23.55 7.74 -4.95
CA VAL A 655 -24.92 7.64 -4.42
C VAL A 655 -25.16 8.71 -3.34
N LYS A 656 -24.25 8.86 -2.36
CA LYS A 656 -24.38 9.86 -1.28
C LYS A 656 -24.51 11.28 -1.84
N LYS A 657 -23.62 11.68 -2.74
CA LYS A 657 -23.65 13.01 -3.39
C LYS A 657 -24.93 13.22 -4.20
N SER A 658 -25.39 12.19 -4.91
CA SER A 658 -26.65 12.26 -5.68
C SER A 658 -27.87 12.43 -4.77
N ARG A 659 -27.93 11.71 -3.64
CA ARG A 659 -28.99 11.89 -2.63
C ARG A 659 -28.95 13.28 -2.01
N ALA A 660 -27.76 13.78 -1.65
CA ALA A 660 -27.59 15.12 -1.07
C ALA A 660 -28.08 16.21 -2.02
N LYS A 661 -27.70 16.14 -3.30
CA LYS A 661 -28.17 17.09 -4.33
C LYS A 661 -29.69 17.07 -4.48
N VAL A 662 -30.30 15.89 -4.59
CA VAL A 662 -31.77 15.79 -4.71
C VAL A 662 -32.46 16.31 -3.45
N TYR A 663 -31.90 16.07 -2.28
CA TYR A 663 -32.45 16.59 -1.02
C TYR A 663 -32.38 18.12 -0.94
N GLU A 664 -31.31 18.72 -1.46
CA GLU A 664 -31.15 20.18 -1.50
C GLU A 664 -32.08 20.84 -2.51
N ASP A 665 -32.21 20.26 -3.71
CA ASP A 665 -32.99 20.81 -4.82
C ASP A 665 -34.51 20.49 -4.72
N PHE A 666 -34.89 19.37 -4.08
CA PHE A 666 -36.25 18.83 -4.06
C PHE A 666 -36.66 18.31 -2.65
N ASN A 667 -36.53 19.16 -1.63
CA ASN A 667 -36.79 18.83 -0.23
C ASN A 667 -38.27 18.50 0.12
N ASP A 668 -39.19 18.75 -0.80
CA ASP A 668 -40.63 18.54 -0.67
C ASP A 668 -41.06 17.12 -1.09
N THR A 669 -40.12 16.31 -1.61
CA THR A 669 -40.37 14.91 -2.01
C THR A 669 -39.49 13.95 -1.22
N ASN A 670 -39.86 12.67 -1.19
CA ASN A 670 -39.01 11.61 -0.63
C ASN A 670 -38.14 10.88 -1.69
N THR A 671 -37.97 11.50 -2.88
CA THR A 671 -37.26 10.89 -4.03
C THR A 671 -35.79 10.62 -3.71
N TRP A 672 -35.14 11.46 -2.90
CA TRP A 672 -33.76 11.27 -2.46
C TRP A 672 -33.54 9.93 -1.73
N GLY A 673 -34.57 9.42 -1.04
CA GLY A 673 -34.50 8.13 -0.34
C GLY A 673 -34.92 6.94 -1.20
N ALA A 674 -35.58 7.18 -2.34
CA ALA A 674 -36.23 6.14 -3.15
C ALA A 674 -35.25 5.15 -3.78
N TYR A 675 -34.03 5.59 -4.07
CA TYR A 675 -33.05 4.78 -4.77
C TYR A 675 -32.39 3.77 -3.82
N GLN A 676 -32.82 2.51 -3.90
CA GLN A 676 -32.21 1.38 -3.24
C GLN A 676 -30.98 0.97 -4.05
N CYS A 677 -29.80 1.12 -3.43
CA CYS A 677 -28.51 0.95 -4.10
C CYS A 677 -27.82 -0.31 -3.56
N TYR A 678 -27.67 -1.33 -4.40
CA TYR A 678 -27.05 -2.60 -4.05
C TYR A 678 -25.67 -2.74 -4.70
N GLY A 679 -24.69 -3.31 -4.02
CA GLY A 679 -23.39 -3.63 -4.61
C GLY A 679 -22.21 -3.40 -3.69
N ASP A 680 -21.01 -3.32 -4.28
CA ASP A 680 -19.80 -2.91 -3.58
C ASP A 680 -19.75 -1.37 -3.46
N PRO A 681 -19.69 -0.79 -2.24
CA PRO A 681 -19.54 0.66 -2.06
C PRO A 681 -18.29 1.24 -2.73
N PHE A 682 -17.25 0.43 -2.98
CA PHE A 682 -16.00 0.86 -3.61
C PHE A 682 -15.99 0.68 -5.14
N TYR A 683 -17.06 0.15 -5.74
CA TYR A 683 -17.16 -0.05 -7.19
C TYR A 683 -16.96 1.25 -7.97
N ARG A 684 -16.31 1.19 -9.14
CA ARG A 684 -16.06 2.32 -10.07
C ARG A 684 -16.26 1.86 -11.52
N PHE A 685 -16.76 2.71 -12.41
CA PHE A 685 -16.95 2.36 -13.84
C PHE A 685 -15.67 2.08 -14.61
N ARG A 686 -14.58 2.77 -14.23
CA ARG A 686 -13.25 2.56 -14.81
C ARG A 686 -12.23 2.49 -13.69
N ASN A 687 -11.58 1.34 -13.58
CA ASN A 687 -10.46 1.13 -12.67
C ASN A 687 -9.14 1.62 -13.27
N ASN A 688 -9.21 2.73 -14.02
CA ASN A 688 -8.02 3.26 -14.66
C ASN A 688 -7.23 4.01 -13.60
N SER A 689 -6.04 3.49 -13.29
CA SER A 689 -4.95 4.21 -12.61
C SER A 689 -4.57 5.52 -13.32
N ARG A 690 -5.17 5.78 -14.50
CA ARG A 690 -5.06 6.99 -15.31
C ARG A 690 -6.22 8.00 -15.13
N ALA A 691 -7.30 7.67 -14.43
CA ALA A 691 -8.43 8.59 -14.22
C ALA A 691 -8.11 9.76 -13.25
N GLY A 692 -6.97 9.72 -12.57
CA GLY A 692 -6.49 10.82 -11.72
C GLY A 692 -5.75 11.94 -12.47
N TRP A 693 -5.63 11.87 -13.80
CA TRP A 693 -4.92 12.87 -14.61
C TRP A 693 -5.80 13.41 -15.73
N SER A 694 -7.05 13.78 -15.44
CA SER A 694 -7.79 14.66 -16.35
C SER A 694 -7.20 16.07 -16.20
N ALA A 695 -6.77 16.67 -17.32
CA ALA A 695 -6.04 17.94 -17.39
C ALA A 695 -6.85 19.19 -16.98
N GLY A 696 -7.84 19.07 -16.09
CA GLY A 696 -8.76 20.16 -15.76
C GLY A 696 -9.32 20.21 -14.34
N GLN A 697 -9.00 19.28 -13.43
CA GLN A 697 -9.71 19.20 -12.14
C GLN A 697 -8.85 18.93 -10.90
N ARG A 698 -7.52 19.03 -10.97
CA ARG A 698 -6.73 18.99 -9.73
C ARG A 698 -6.86 20.33 -9.01
N SER A 699 -7.58 20.34 -7.89
CA SER A 699 -7.66 21.47 -6.98
C SER A 699 -6.98 21.07 -5.69
N TYR A 700 -5.88 21.75 -5.37
CA TYR A 700 -5.21 21.56 -4.09
C TYR A 700 -5.83 22.47 -3.04
N VAL A 701 -6.04 21.93 -1.84
CA VAL A 701 -6.51 22.70 -0.69
C VAL A 701 -5.34 23.07 0.22
N ILE A 702 -4.35 22.17 0.35
CA ILE A 702 -3.16 22.36 1.19
C ILE A 702 -1.88 22.00 0.42
N SER A 703 -0.76 22.66 0.76
CA SER A 703 0.52 22.47 0.05
C SER A 703 1.06 21.04 0.14
N GLN A 704 0.75 20.32 1.21
CA GLN A 704 1.22 18.95 1.44
C GLN A 704 0.68 17.96 0.41
N GLU A 705 -0.51 18.20 -0.16
CA GLU A 705 -1.06 17.36 -1.24
C GLU A 705 -0.17 17.43 -2.48
N ALA A 706 0.20 18.65 -2.88
CA ALA A 706 1.12 18.87 -4.00
C ALA A 706 2.52 18.32 -3.71
N GLU A 707 3.05 18.50 -2.49
CA GLU A 707 4.33 17.92 -2.08
C GLU A 707 4.35 16.39 -2.20
N ILE A 708 3.26 15.71 -1.81
CA ILE A 708 3.10 14.27 -1.92
C ILE A 708 3.00 13.84 -3.38
N ASP A 709 2.24 14.56 -4.19
CA ASP A 709 2.08 14.25 -5.61
C ASP A 709 3.40 14.39 -6.39
N LEU A 710 4.19 15.43 -6.11
CA LEU A 710 5.51 15.59 -6.69
C LEU A 710 6.48 14.49 -6.21
N SER A 711 6.39 14.10 -4.93
CA SER A 711 7.21 12.99 -4.41
C SER A 711 6.85 11.66 -5.08
N ASN A 712 5.55 11.40 -5.26
CA ASN A 712 5.04 10.25 -5.97
C ASN A 712 5.43 10.25 -7.45
N LEU A 713 5.40 11.42 -8.11
CA LEU A 713 5.81 11.61 -9.50
C LEU A 713 7.29 11.29 -9.66
N ARG A 714 8.13 11.84 -8.78
CA ARG A 714 9.57 11.56 -8.77
C ARG A 714 9.87 10.09 -8.52
N ASN A 715 9.18 9.44 -7.58
CA ASN A 715 9.32 8.00 -7.35
C ASN A 715 8.87 7.15 -8.54
N GLN A 716 7.90 7.63 -9.34
CA GLN A 716 7.49 6.96 -10.58
C GLN A 716 8.51 7.11 -11.72
N LEU A 717 9.31 8.18 -11.75
CA LEU A 717 10.42 8.32 -12.70
C LEU A 717 11.46 7.21 -12.52
N ASP A 718 11.71 6.82 -11.27
CA ASP A 718 12.64 5.74 -10.95
C ASP A 718 12.20 4.37 -11.51
N MET A 719 10.91 4.22 -11.81
CA MET A 719 10.33 3.00 -12.37
C MET A 719 10.42 2.92 -13.89
N GLY A 720 10.70 4.02 -14.60
CA GLY A 720 10.76 4.06 -16.08
C GLY A 720 9.48 3.64 -16.80
N SER A 721 8.32 3.68 -16.12
CA SER A 721 7.06 3.11 -16.61
C SER A 721 6.36 3.91 -17.72
N ALA A 722 6.83 5.13 -18.00
CA ALA A 722 6.23 6.05 -18.97
C ALA A 722 7.31 6.84 -19.72
N LYS A 723 6.91 7.50 -20.81
CA LYS A 723 7.80 8.41 -21.54
C LYS A 723 7.96 9.74 -20.79
N ASP A 724 9.11 10.40 -20.98
CA ASP A 724 9.45 11.68 -20.37
C ASP A 724 8.36 12.75 -20.58
N GLU A 725 7.73 12.81 -21.76
CA GLU A 725 6.67 13.79 -22.06
C GLU A 725 5.46 13.65 -21.14
N ASN A 726 5.12 12.41 -20.74
CA ASN A 726 4.03 12.18 -19.80
C ASN A 726 4.39 12.75 -18.43
N TYR A 727 5.61 12.54 -17.95
CA TYR A 727 6.04 13.05 -16.65
C TYR A 727 6.13 14.59 -16.64
N LEU A 728 6.57 15.20 -17.74
CA LEU A 728 6.57 16.66 -17.92
C LEU A 728 5.15 17.24 -17.92
N GLN A 729 4.20 16.59 -18.63
CA GLN A 729 2.80 17.02 -18.62
C GLN A 729 2.18 16.91 -17.22
N GLN A 730 2.51 15.84 -16.50
CA GLN A 730 2.07 15.62 -15.12
C GLN A 730 2.64 16.70 -14.18
N LEU A 731 3.93 17.00 -14.30
CA LEU A 731 4.60 18.05 -13.53
C LEU A 731 3.96 19.42 -13.80
N ALA A 732 3.75 19.77 -15.07
CA ALA A 732 3.11 21.03 -15.46
C ALA A 732 1.70 21.15 -14.87
N THR A 733 0.90 20.08 -14.95
CA THR A 733 -0.46 20.04 -14.39
C THR A 733 -0.47 20.28 -12.87
N ILE A 734 0.48 19.67 -12.14
CA ILE A 734 0.64 19.89 -10.70
C ILE A 734 1.05 21.34 -10.42
N SER A 735 2.03 21.85 -11.15
CA SER A 735 2.57 23.21 -10.99
C SER A 735 1.49 24.27 -11.21
N GLU A 736 0.74 24.16 -12.31
CA GLU A 736 -0.38 25.06 -12.62
C GLU A 736 -1.48 25.03 -11.55
N ALA A 737 -1.79 23.85 -11.02
CA ALA A 737 -2.77 23.70 -9.95
C ALA A 737 -2.30 24.33 -8.63
N VAL A 738 -1.01 24.21 -8.30
CA VAL A 738 -0.39 24.88 -7.15
C VAL A 738 -0.45 26.40 -7.28
N ASP A 739 -0.10 26.92 -8.45
CA ASP A 739 -0.09 28.37 -8.71
C ASP A 739 -1.51 28.94 -8.67
N LYS A 740 -2.47 28.24 -9.28
CA LYS A 740 -3.88 28.62 -9.24
C LYS A 740 -4.45 28.62 -7.81
N ALA A 741 -4.01 27.70 -6.96
CA ALA A 741 -4.43 27.63 -5.57
C ALA A 741 -3.71 28.63 -4.66
N GLY A 742 -2.60 29.25 -5.11
CA GLY A 742 -1.82 30.20 -4.32
C GLY A 742 -1.07 29.57 -3.14
N ILE A 743 -0.72 28.29 -3.24
CA ILE A 743 -0.13 27.49 -2.14
C ILE A 743 1.35 27.14 -2.36
N ARG A 744 2.03 27.81 -3.30
CA ARG A 744 3.43 27.51 -3.62
C ARG A 744 4.34 27.76 -2.42
N THR A 745 5.16 26.77 -2.09
CA THR A 745 6.17 26.82 -1.03
C THR A 745 7.56 26.51 -1.59
N ALA A 746 8.62 26.85 -0.84
CA ALA A 746 9.99 26.50 -1.21
C ALA A 746 10.17 24.98 -1.40
N ARG A 747 9.52 24.16 -0.58
CA ARG A 747 9.55 22.69 -0.69
C ARG A 747 8.92 22.16 -1.98
N ILE A 748 7.85 22.79 -2.46
CA ILE A 748 7.23 22.44 -3.74
C ILE A 748 8.22 22.73 -4.88
N THR A 749 8.76 23.95 -4.93
CA THR A 749 9.72 24.36 -5.97
C THR A 749 11.00 23.51 -5.92
N GLU A 750 11.48 23.11 -4.74
CA GLU A 750 12.58 22.15 -4.58
C GLU A 750 12.27 20.80 -5.24
N LYS A 751 11.07 20.25 -5.02
CA LYS A 751 10.67 18.97 -5.62
C LYS A 751 10.56 19.08 -7.14
N GLU A 752 10.03 20.19 -7.67
CA GLU A 752 10.00 20.45 -9.12
C GLU A 752 11.41 20.48 -9.72
N ALA A 753 12.34 21.21 -9.08
CA ALA A 753 13.73 21.31 -9.53
C ALA A 753 14.42 19.93 -9.59
N LEU A 754 14.17 19.08 -8.58
CA LEU A 754 14.70 17.73 -8.53
C LEU A 754 14.11 16.83 -9.63
N ILE A 755 12.81 16.96 -9.92
CA ILE A 755 12.16 16.22 -11.00
C ILE A 755 12.73 16.61 -12.37
N TYR A 756 12.91 17.91 -12.63
CA TYR A 756 13.56 18.38 -13.86
C TYR A 756 15.00 17.85 -13.99
N ALA A 757 15.76 17.84 -12.88
CA ALA A 757 17.12 17.31 -12.88
C ALA A 757 17.16 15.81 -13.19
N ASP A 758 16.22 15.02 -12.64
CA ASP A 758 16.10 13.58 -12.89
C ASP A 758 15.62 13.27 -14.34
N LEU A 759 14.88 14.20 -14.96
CA LEU A 759 14.45 14.18 -16.37
C LEU A 759 15.47 14.73 -17.37
N PHE A 760 16.70 15.05 -16.93
CA PHE A 760 17.76 15.61 -17.79
C PHE A 760 17.43 16.99 -18.39
N ARG A 761 16.50 17.73 -17.78
CA ARG A 761 16.19 19.12 -18.13
C ARG A 761 16.97 20.06 -17.21
N TYR A 762 18.29 20.14 -17.43
CA TYR A 762 19.20 20.85 -16.52
C TYR A 762 18.97 22.36 -16.51
N GLU A 763 18.54 22.95 -17.62
CA GLU A 763 18.15 24.35 -17.74
C GLU A 763 16.95 24.65 -16.82
N ASP A 764 15.83 23.96 -17.01
CA ASP A 764 14.62 24.12 -16.20
C ASP A 764 14.90 23.87 -14.70
N ALA A 765 15.70 22.84 -14.39
CA ALA A 765 16.12 22.55 -13.03
C ALA A 765 16.97 23.69 -12.43
N SER A 766 17.92 24.23 -13.21
CA SER A 766 18.78 25.33 -12.80
C SER A 766 17.98 26.61 -12.55
N GLU A 767 16.96 26.90 -13.36
CA GLU A 767 16.05 28.04 -13.15
C GLU A 767 15.29 27.88 -11.82
N LYS A 768 14.68 26.73 -11.57
CA LYS A 768 13.96 26.45 -10.31
C LYS A 768 14.88 26.51 -9.08
N PHE A 769 16.11 26.01 -9.18
CA PHE A 769 17.08 26.14 -8.10
C PHE A 769 17.52 27.59 -7.86
N GLN A 770 17.65 28.41 -8.91
CA GLN A 770 17.93 29.84 -8.76
C GLN A 770 16.79 30.59 -8.09
N GLU A 771 15.54 30.28 -8.45
CA GLU A 771 14.36 30.81 -7.77
C GLU A 771 14.44 30.54 -6.26
N LEU A 772 14.76 29.31 -5.85
CA LEU A 772 14.91 28.95 -4.44
C LEU A 772 15.98 29.78 -3.71
N MET A 773 17.10 30.09 -4.36
CA MET A 773 18.16 30.91 -3.74
C MET A 773 17.73 32.36 -3.46
N GLN A 774 16.61 32.81 -4.05
CA GLN A 774 16.05 34.14 -3.83
C GLN A 774 14.83 34.13 -2.90
N VAL A 775 14.36 32.95 -2.47
CA VAL A 775 13.22 32.85 -1.53
C VAL A 775 13.68 33.22 -0.13
N GLU A 776 13.00 34.21 0.47
CA GLU A 776 13.28 34.69 1.83
C GLU A 776 13.01 33.61 2.89
N ASP A 777 11.85 32.93 2.80
CA ASP A 777 11.53 31.78 3.63
C ASP A 777 12.31 30.54 3.14
N ALA A 778 13.61 30.50 3.43
CA ALA A 778 14.54 29.45 3.01
C ALA A 778 14.27 28.06 3.64
N SER A 779 13.00 27.63 3.65
CA SER A 779 12.45 26.38 4.18
C SER A 779 12.69 25.17 3.26
N PHE A 780 13.66 25.26 2.34
CA PHE A 780 14.13 24.20 1.47
C PHE A 780 15.35 23.47 2.08
N SER A 781 15.67 22.27 1.58
CA SER A 781 16.77 21.49 2.17
C SER A 781 18.14 22.13 1.92
N PHE A 782 19.08 22.01 2.88
CA PHE A 782 20.47 22.44 2.67
C PHE A 782 21.12 21.77 1.44
N SER A 783 20.68 20.55 1.11
CA SER A 783 21.18 19.80 -0.05
C SER A 783 20.81 20.43 -1.40
N VAL A 784 19.87 21.39 -1.43
CA VAL A 784 19.52 22.14 -2.65
C VAL A 784 20.75 22.78 -3.29
N MET A 785 21.64 23.39 -2.50
CA MET A 785 22.85 24.02 -3.05
C MET A 785 23.80 22.99 -3.66
N GLU A 786 23.94 21.82 -3.02
CA GLU A 786 24.73 20.70 -3.55
C GLU A 786 24.18 20.21 -4.90
N LYS A 787 22.84 20.04 -5.01
CA LYS A 787 22.18 19.60 -6.24
C LYS A 787 22.19 20.67 -7.33
N TYR A 788 22.00 21.93 -6.98
CA TYR A 788 22.10 23.06 -7.91
C TYR A 788 23.48 23.15 -8.56
N LEU A 789 24.55 23.12 -7.76
CA LEU A 789 25.92 23.16 -8.26
C LEU A 789 26.25 21.91 -9.11
N SER A 790 25.75 20.74 -8.72
CA SER A 790 25.88 19.51 -9.51
C SER A 790 25.20 19.63 -10.88
N VAL A 791 23.98 20.15 -10.93
CA VAL A 791 23.23 20.38 -12.16
C VAL A 791 23.93 21.40 -13.05
N ARG A 792 24.37 22.53 -12.50
CA ARG A 792 25.12 23.54 -13.27
C ARG A 792 26.42 22.99 -13.88
N SER A 793 27.13 22.17 -13.11
CA SER A 793 28.35 21.52 -13.60
C SER A 793 28.06 20.60 -14.79
N LYS A 794 26.97 19.80 -14.72
CA LYS A 794 26.51 18.94 -15.83
C LYS A 794 26.03 19.76 -17.04
N MET A 795 25.31 20.85 -16.81
CA MET A 795 24.84 21.75 -17.86
C MET A 795 26.00 22.37 -18.66
N CYS A 796 27.12 22.72 -18.00
CA CYS A 796 28.31 23.23 -18.70
C CYS A 796 28.83 22.24 -19.74
N TYR A 797 28.76 20.94 -19.44
CA TYR A 797 29.16 19.89 -20.37
C TYR A 797 28.20 19.76 -21.55
N GLU A 798 26.89 19.74 -21.31
CA GLU A 798 25.91 19.64 -22.42
C GLU A 798 25.98 20.87 -23.34
N ARG A 799 26.12 22.08 -22.77
CA ARG A 799 26.29 23.31 -23.55
C ARG A 799 27.52 23.31 -24.46
N ARG A 800 28.55 22.52 -24.16
CA ARG A 800 29.69 22.35 -25.07
C ARG A 800 29.26 21.76 -26.41
N LYS A 801 28.28 20.85 -26.41
CA LYS A 801 27.68 20.26 -27.62
C LYS A 801 26.82 21.27 -28.38
N ASP A 802 26.21 22.22 -27.67
CA ASP A 802 25.40 23.30 -28.24
C ASP A 802 26.22 24.49 -28.78
N GLY A 803 27.55 24.34 -28.88
CA GLY A 803 28.44 25.31 -29.52
C GLY A 803 29.03 26.38 -28.60
N PHE A 804 28.86 26.27 -27.27
CA PHE A 804 29.50 27.19 -26.33
C PHE A 804 31.03 26.98 -26.29
N THR A 805 31.78 28.09 -26.16
CA THR A 805 33.25 28.08 -26.11
C THR A 805 33.77 27.55 -24.76
N ALA A 806 34.86 26.77 -24.78
CA ALA A 806 35.49 26.21 -23.58
C ALA A 806 35.82 27.27 -22.53
N ASP A 807 36.36 28.43 -22.93
CA ASP A 807 36.76 29.51 -22.00
C ASP A 807 35.60 30.02 -21.13
N VAL A 808 34.41 30.13 -21.71
CA VAL A 808 33.20 30.57 -20.99
C VAL A 808 32.76 29.50 -19.99
N LEU A 809 32.73 28.25 -20.43
CA LEU A 809 32.30 27.12 -19.61
C LEU A 809 33.30 26.81 -18.49
N LEU A 810 34.60 26.98 -18.73
CA LEU A 810 35.65 26.81 -17.72
C LEU A 810 35.54 27.86 -16.61
N LYS A 811 35.21 29.12 -16.93
CA LYS A 811 34.92 30.15 -15.92
C LYS A 811 33.74 29.77 -15.03
N ASP A 812 32.67 29.22 -15.62
CA ASP A 812 31.53 28.72 -14.88
C ASP A 812 31.91 27.54 -13.96
N ILE A 813 32.72 26.60 -14.46
CA ILE A 813 33.22 25.46 -13.69
C ILE A 813 34.11 25.91 -12.51
N ASP A 814 34.94 26.93 -12.70
CA ASP A 814 35.79 27.49 -11.64
C ASP A 814 34.96 28.25 -10.60
N PHE A 815 33.91 28.97 -11.04
CA PHE A 815 32.93 29.55 -10.12
C PHE A 815 32.24 28.45 -9.30
N ILE A 816 31.75 27.39 -9.93
CA ILE A 816 31.13 26.24 -9.24
C ILE A 816 32.10 25.62 -8.24
N HIS A 817 33.38 25.46 -8.61
CA HIS A 817 34.42 24.96 -7.71
C HIS A 817 34.55 25.84 -6.45
N SER A 818 34.58 27.18 -6.61
CA SER A 818 34.64 28.10 -5.47
C SER A 818 33.45 27.92 -4.51
N GLN A 819 32.24 27.73 -5.05
CA GLN A 819 31.02 27.54 -4.27
C GLN A 819 31.00 26.19 -3.56
N LEU A 820 31.46 25.12 -4.23
CA LEU A 820 31.64 23.81 -3.60
C LEU A 820 32.69 23.87 -2.48
N GLY A 821 33.74 24.68 -2.63
CA GLY A 821 34.73 24.94 -1.58
C GLY A 821 34.11 25.60 -0.34
N ILE A 822 33.20 26.56 -0.51
CA ILE A 822 32.44 27.15 0.60
C ILE A 822 31.59 26.08 1.30
N LEU A 823 30.86 25.26 0.55
CA LEU A 823 30.05 24.17 1.13
C LEU A 823 30.91 23.17 1.92
N LEU A 824 32.09 22.85 1.40
CA LEU A 824 33.04 21.98 2.09
C LEU A 824 33.53 22.62 3.40
N GLY A 825 33.76 23.94 3.41
CA GLY A 825 34.08 24.72 4.60
C GLY A 825 32.96 24.73 5.65
N LEU A 826 31.70 24.66 5.23
CA LEU A 826 30.53 24.55 6.13
C LEU A 826 30.35 23.14 6.70
N GLY A 827 30.96 22.13 6.09
CA GLY A 827 31.02 20.77 6.63
C GLY A 827 31.60 19.79 5.62
N GLN A 828 32.45 18.90 6.08
CA GLN A 828 33.10 17.91 5.22
C GLN A 828 32.25 16.65 5.15
N THR A 829 31.81 16.29 3.94
CA THR A 829 31.05 15.06 3.69
C THR A 829 31.60 14.36 2.46
N ALA A 830 31.41 13.03 2.38
CA ALA A 830 31.81 12.26 1.22
C ALA A 830 31.13 12.75 -0.08
N GLU A 831 29.86 13.16 -0.01
CA GLU A 831 29.13 13.73 -1.15
C GLU A 831 29.78 15.03 -1.64
N ARG A 832 30.11 15.98 -0.74
CA ARG A 832 30.71 17.27 -1.14
C ARG A 832 32.09 17.08 -1.78
N TYR A 833 32.91 16.20 -1.21
CA TYR A 833 34.18 15.80 -1.83
C TYR A 833 33.97 15.16 -3.21
N SER A 834 33.00 14.26 -3.32
CA SER A 834 32.64 13.62 -4.60
C SER A 834 32.11 14.62 -5.63
N LEU A 835 31.37 15.65 -5.21
CA LEU A 835 30.87 16.72 -6.09
C LEU A 835 32.02 17.57 -6.63
N ILE A 836 33.02 17.89 -5.80
CA ILE A 836 34.23 18.59 -6.26
C ILE A 836 34.98 17.71 -7.27
N GLY A 837 35.20 16.42 -6.98
CA GLY A 837 35.83 15.49 -7.92
C GLY A 837 35.05 15.38 -9.24
N SER A 838 33.72 15.31 -9.16
CA SER A 838 32.81 15.29 -10.30
C SER A 838 32.89 16.59 -11.13
N ASN A 839 33.06 17.75 -10.49
CA ASN A 839 33.26 19.03 -11.17
C ASN A 839 34.61 19.05 -11.93
N TYR A 840 35.67 18.50 -11.34
CA TYR A 840 36.96 18.35 -12.03
C TYR A 840 36.92 17.37 -13.21
N LYS A 841 36.13 16.30 -13.14
CA LYS A 841 35.87 15.43 -14.31
C LYS A 841 35.31 16.24 -15.49
N ARG A 842 34.38 17.16 -15.22
CA ARG A 842 33.78 18.03 -16.26
C ARG A 842 34.77 19.10 -16.72
N LYS A 843 35.59 19.64 -15.81
CA LYS A 843 36.72 20.50 -16.19
C LYS A 843 37.63 19.80 -17.20
N ALA A 844 38.02 18.55 -16.94
CA ALA A 844 38.83 17.75 -17.86
C ALA A 844 38.15 17.56 -19.23
N MET A 845 36.83 17.31 -19.27
CA MET A 845 36.10 17.17 -20.55
C MET A 845 36.03 18.45 -21.39
N LEU A 846 36.15 19.62 -20.76
CA LEU A 846 36.12 20.91 -21.44
C LEU A 846 37.50 21.37 -21.92
N GLN A 847 38.57 20.77 -21.41
CA GLN A 847 39.93 21.07 -21.85
C GLN A 847 40.22 20.43 -23.21
N ASP A 848 41.00 21.12 -24.04
CA ASP A 848 41.49 20.55 -25.29
C ASP A 848 42.93 20.01 -25.13
N ASP A 849 43.74 20.61 -24.24
CA ASP A 849 45.12 20.22 -23.94
C ASP A 849 45.19 18.93 -23.08
N PRO A 850 45.82 17.84 -23.56
CA PRO A 850 45.99 16.61 -22.79
C PRO A 850 46.66 16.80 -21.43
N ALA A 851 47.62 17.73 -21.28
CA ALA A 851 48.28 17.95 -20.00
C ALA A 851 47.30 18.50 -18.94
N GLN A 852 46.52 19.52 -19.32
CA GLN A 852 45.48 20.10 -18.45
C GLN A 852 44.35 19.11 -18.13
N LYS A 853 44.03 18.18 -19.05
CA LYS A 853 43.10 17.07 -18.76
C LYS A 853 43.63 16.19 -17.64
N ILE A 854 44.88 15.76 -17.74
CA ILE A 854 45.50 14.89 -16.73
C ILE A 854 45.63 15.61 -15.39
N GLU A 855 45.96 16.90 -15.38
CA GLU A 855 45.97 17.73 -14.16
C GLU A 855 44.58 17.80 -13.49
N ALA A 856 43.52 18.01 -14.28
CA ALA A 856 42.16 17.98 -13.76
C ALA A 856 41.76 16.59 -13.23
N CYS A 857 42.21 15.50 -13.88
CA CYS A 857 42.02 14.13 -13.38
C CYS A 857 42.76 13.88 -12.05
N GLN A 858 43.98 14.41 -11.91
CA GLN A 858 44.76 14.34 -10.66
C GLN A 858 44.05 15.03 -9.50
N ALA A 859 43.46 16.20 -9.76
CA ALA A 859 42.63 16.92 -8.80
C ALA A 859 41.38 16.11 -8.44
N ALA A 860 40.68 15.57 -9.44
CA ALA A 860 39.50 14.74 -9.22
C ALA A 860 39.81 13.51 -8.36
N ALA A 861 40.91 12.80 -8.66
CA ALA A 861 41.34 11.62 -7.92
C ALA A 861 41.58 11.93 -6.43
N TYR A 862 42.25 13.05 -6.12
CA TYR A 862 42.48 13.48 -4.74
C TYR A 862 41.16 13.68 -3.98
N TYR A 863 40.18 14.38 -4.58
CA TYR A 863 38.92 14.63 -3.90
C TYR A 863 38.07 13.38 -3.72
N TYR A 864 38.09 12.43 -4.67
CA TYR A 864 37.44 11.13 -4.47
C TYR A 864 38.16 10.29 -3.39
N GLN A 865 39.49 10.36 -3.30
CA GLN A 865 40.25 9.73 -2.22
C GLN A 865 39.85 10.30 -0.85
N LYS A 866 39.70 11.63 -0.74
CA LYS A 866 39.17 12.28 0.47
C LYS A 866 37.77 11.80 0.82
N ALA A 867 36.90 11.62 -0.18
CA ALA A 867 35.57 11.04 0.04
C ALA A 867 35.66 9.61 0.59
N CYS A 868 36.59 8.78 0.10
CA CYS A 868 36.83 7.43 0.63
C CYS A 868 37.30 7.44 2.10
N GLY A 869 38.02 8.48 2.52
CA GLY A 869 38.51 8.64 3.90
C GLY A 869 37.46 9.03 4.93
N ILE A 870 36.22 9.33 4.54
CA ILE A 870 35.12 9.65 5.45
C ILE A 870 34.53 8.37 6.04
N GLU A 871 34.62 8.18 7.36
CA GLU A 871 34.13 6.97 8.05
C GLU A 871 32.64 6.68 7.83
N SER A 872 31.82 7.72 7.70
CA SER A 872 30.36 7.62 7.49
C SER A 872 29.94 7.61 6.01
N ASN A 873 30.85 7.29 5.09
CA ASN A 873 30.56 7.33 3.65
C ASN A 873 29.57 6.25 3.20
N THR A 874 28.31 6.63 3.01
CA THR A 874 27.25 5.75 2.47
C THR A 874 27.38 5.46 0.98
N THR A 875 28.26 6.19 0.28
CA THR A 875 28.53 6.09 -1.17
C THR A 875 29.95 5.59 -1.46
N LEU A 876 30.54 4.81 -0.53
CA LEU A 876 31.94 4.40 -0.61
C LEU A 876 32.29 3.75 -1.96
N ALA A 877 31.44 2.86 -2.47
CA ALA A 877 31.67 2.21 -3.76
C ALA A 877 31.76 3.21 -4.93
N TYR A 878 30.92 4.25 -4.94
CA TYR A 878 30.96 5.30 -5.97
C TYR A 878 32.25 6.13 -5.89
N ALA A 879 32.61 6.58 -4.69
CA ALA A 879 33.83 7.35 -4.49
C ALA A 879 35.09 6.53 -4.84
N TYR A 880 35.13 5.27 -4.38
CA TYR A 880 36.27 4.39 -4.54
C TYR A 880 36.49 3.97 -6.00
N THR A 881 35.43 3.56 -6.72
CA THR A 881 35.55 3.23 -8.15
C THR A 881 36.03 4.42 -8.98
N ASN A 882 35.48 5.62 -8.75
CA ASN A 882 35.94 6.83 -9.45
C ASN A 882 37.39 7.18 -9.11
N TRP A 883 37.80 7.05 -7.84
CA TRP A 883 39.18 7.29 -7.44
C TRP A 883 40.15 6.34 -8.17
N ILE A 884 39.87 5.04 -8.16
CA ILE A 884 40.75 4.04 -8.79
C ILE A 884 40.82 4.20 -10.30
N GLU A 885 39.69 4.42 -10.97
CA GLU A 885 39.68 4.65 -12.42
C GLU A 885 40.50 5.90 -12.79
N LEU A 886 40.35 7.00 -12.06
CA LEU A 886 41.11 8.22 -12.31
C LEU A 886 42.62 8.02 -12.07
N GLU A 887 43.01 7.39 -10.95
CA GLU A 887 44.42 7.11 -10.68
C GLU A 887 45.01 6.11 -11.69
N ALA A 888 44.25 5.14 -12.18
CA ALA A 888 44.69 4.22 -13.23
C ALA A 888 45.02 4.98 -14.53
N VAL A 889 44.21 5.97 -14.91
CA VAL A 889 44.48 6.82 -16.09
C VAL A 889 45.68 7.73 -15.85
N VAL A 890 45.78 8.38 -14.70
CA VAL A 890 46.91 9.25 -14.32
C VAL A 890 48.22 8.47 -14.25
N ASN A 891 48.17 7.22 -13.80
CA ASN A 891 49.29 6.30 -13.77
C ASN A 891 49.83 6.01 -15.17
N VAL A 892 48.94 5.73 -16.14
CA VAL A 892 49.34 5.45 -17.53
C VAL A 892 49.93 6.69 -18.22
N ALA A 893 49.43 7.88 -17.89
CA ALA A 893 50.03 9.15 -18.30
C ALA A 893 51.40 9.44 -17.63
N ALA A 894 51.95 8.45 -16.91
CA ALA A 894 53.23 8.48 -16.20
C ALA A 894 53.36 9.54 -15.10
N ALA A 895 52.23 9.98 -14.55
CA ALA A 895 52.23 11.08 -13.58
C ALA A 895 52.18 10.61 -12.10
N ARG A 896 51.65 9.41 -11.80
CA ARG A 896 51.56 8.85 -10.42
C ARG A 896 51.69 7.32 -10.40
N PRO A 897 52.87 6.74 -10.11
CA PRO A 897 53.06 5.29 -10.02
C PRO A 897 52.30 4.65 -8.82
N TRP A 898 51.66 3.50 -9.01
CA TRP A 898 51.07 2.73 -7.89
C TRP A 898 52.13 2.35 -6.85
N GLY A 899 51.75 2.26 -5.58
CA GLY A 899 52.68 1.98 -4.48
C GLY A 899 53.56 3.15 -4.04
N THR A 900 53.31 4.36 -4.53
CA THR A 900 54.07 5.58 -4.18
C THR A 900 53.24 6.56 -3.34
N SER A 901 53.93 7.45 -2.63
CA SER A 901 53.28 8.60 -1.97
C SER A 901 53.05 9.72 -2.97
N VAL A 902 51.82 10.20 -3.03
CA VAL A 902 51.38 11.29 -3.90
C VAL A 902 51.14 12.52 -3.05
N ARG A 903 51.72 13.65 -3.47
CA ARG A 903 51.49 14.96 -2.86
C ARG A 903 50.48 15.76 -3.68
N TYR A 904 49.46 16.31 -3.02
CA TYR A 904 48.51 17.24 -3.63
C TYR A 904 47.99 18.25 -2.59
N ASN A 905 47.97 19.55 -2.93
CA ASN A 905 47.54 20.65 -2.05
C ASN A 905 48.09 20.55 -0.60
N GLU A 906 49.42 20.39 -0.48
CA GLU A 906 50.19 20.28 0.77
C GLU A 906 50.04 18.99 1.58
N GLU A 907 49.19 18.06 1.15
CA GLU A 907 48.97 16.79 1.83
C GLU A 907 49.54 15.61 1.02
N ASP A 908 50.04 14.60 1.75
CA ASP A 908 50.54 13.36 1.17
C ASP A 908 49.56 12.20 1.44
N TYR A 909 49.28 11.39 0.42
CA TYR A 909 48.57 10.12 0.58
C TYR A 909 49.26 9.01 -0.23
N THR A 910 49.18 7.77 0.27
CA THR A 910 49.87 6.63 -0.35
C THR A 910 48.94 5.88 -1.28
N LEU A 911 49.38 5.67 -2.53
CA LEU A 911 48.71 4.82 -3.49
C LEU A 911 48.94 3.34 -3.12
N PRO A 912 47.89 2.51 -3.03
CA PRO A 912 48.06 1.08 -2.77
C PRO A 912 48.78 0.37 -3.92
N ALA A 913 49.33 -0.81 -3.65
CA ALA A 913 49.76 -1.72 -4.71
C ALA A 913 48.52 -2.24 -5.48
N ILE A 914 48.67 -2.49 -6.78
CA ILE A 914 47.55 -2.93 -7.65
C ILE A 914 46.82 -4.17 -7.09
N ASP A 915 47.54 -5.16 -6.59
CA ASP A 915 46.94 -6.41 -6.11
C ASP A 915 46.03 -6.19 -4.88
N LEU A 916 46.36 -5.22 -4.04
CA LEU A 916 45.55 -4.83 -2.88
C LEU A 916 44.27 -4.09 -3.28
N LEU A 917 44.29 -3.37 -4.41
CA LEU A 917 43.12 -2.64 -4.92
C LEU A 917 42.03 -3.58 -5.39
N GLN A 918 42.39 -4.65 -6.12
CA GLN A 918 41.43 -5.63 -6.59
C GLN A 918 40.77 -6.37 -5.43
N GLU A 919 41.52 -6.70 -4.38
CA GLU A 919 40.96 -7.28 -3.15
C GLU A 919 39.97 -6.33 -2.47
N GLN A 920 40.30 -5.03 -2.38
CA GLN A 920 39.43 -4.01 -1.79
C GLN A 920 38.17 -3.75 -2.64
N LEU A 921 38.30 -3.69 -3.96
CA LEU A 921 37.16 -3.58 -4.90
C LEU A 921 36.22 -4.77 -4.75
N ASN A 922 36.75 -5.99 -4.67
CA ASN A 922 35.94 -7.19 -4.51
C ASN A 922 35.21 -7.23 -3.15
N LYS A 923 35.75 -6.61 -2.10
CA LYS A 923 35.04 -6.44 -0.80
C LYS A 923 33.85 -5.48 -0.90
N LEU A 924 33.84 -4.57 -1.87
CA LEU A 924 32.73 -3.64 -2.12
C LEU A 924 31.60 -4.28 -2.93
N ILE A 925 31.86 -5.43 -3.58
CA ILE A 925 30.80 -6.22 -4.23
C ILE A 925 29.94 -6.82 -3.13
N SER A 926 28.72 -6.32 -3.01
CA SER A 926 27.74 -6.94 -2.12
C SER A 926 27.37 -8.30 -2.72
N LYS A 927 27.34 -9.36 -1.88
CA LYS A 927 26.68 -10.61 -2.28
C LYS A 927 25.26 -10.23 -2.69
N PRO A 928 24.73 -10.75 -3.81
CA PRO A 928 23.35 -10.47 -4.20
C PRO A 928 22.41 -10.95 -3.09
N GLY A 929 22.01 -10.03 -2.22
CA GLY A 929 20.87 -10.19 -1.36
C GLY A 929 19.62 -10.03 -2.19
N ARG A 930 18.51 -10.62 -1.73
CA ARG A 930 17.21 -10.46 -2.41
C ARG A 930 16.64 -9.03 -2.28
N LYS A 931 17.17 -8.21 -1.35
CA LYS A 931 16.78 -6.80 -1.18
C LYS A 931 17.18 -5.95 -2.40
N PHE A 932 16.20 -5.27 -2.98
CA PHE A 932 16.38 -4.43 -4.15
C PHE A 932 16.78 -2.99 -3.76
N ASP A 933 18.06 -2.67 -3.89
CA ASP A 933 18.58 -1.29 -3.86
C ASP A 933 19.29 -1.02 -5.19
N TYR A 934 18.70 -0.15 -6.01
CA TYR A 934 19.24 0.22 -7.32
C TYR A 934 20.71 0.63 -7.24
N TRP A 935 21.07 1.41 -6.22
CA TRP A 935 22.43 1.92 -6.08
C TRP A 935 23.41 0.82 -5.67
N GLN A 936 22.99 -0.17 -4.87
CA GLN A 936 23.83 -1.35 -4.61
C GLN A 936 24.01 -2.20 -5.87
N MET A 937 22.97 -2.38 -6.66
CA MET A 937 23.04 -3.17 -7.89
C MET A 937 23.96 -2.51 -8.93
N ILE A 938 23.82 -1.20 -9.14
CA ILE A 938 24.71 -0.48 -10.04
C ILE A 938 26.14 -0.41 -9.50
N ASN A 939 26.36 -0.40 -8.18
CA ASN A 939 27.70 -0.47 -7.59
C ASN A 939 28.44 -1.74 -8.01
N ASN A 940 27.77 -2.90 -8.02
CA ASN A 940 28.40 -4.13 -8.50
C ASN A 940 28.82 -4.02 -9.97
N ALA A 941 27.98 -3.44 -10.83
CA ALA A 941 28.32 -3.18 -12.23
C ALA A 941 29.49 -2.17 -12.37
N ASN A 942 29.49 -1.10 -11.57
CA ASN A 942 30.57 -0.12 -11.53
C ASN A 942 31.89 -0.72 -11.05
N VAL A 943 31.88 -1.63 -10.07
CA VAL A 943 33.09 -2.34 -9.62
C VAL A 943 33.64 -3.24 -10.72
N HIS A 944 32.78 -3.96 -11.45
CA HIS A 944 33.21 -4.75 -12.61
C HIS A 944 33.80 -3.88 -13.73
N CYS A 945 33.20 -2.71 -14.00
CA CYS A 945 33.74 -1.73 -14.94
C CYS A 945 35.12 -1.21 -14.48
N CYS A 946 35.22 -0.79 -13.21
CA CYS A 946 36.46 -0.30 -12.62
C CYS A 946 37.59 -1.34 -12.69
N ASN A 947 37.31 -2.61 -12.38
CA ASN A 947 38.29 -3.70 -12.53
C ASN A 947 38.74 -3.86 -14.00
N TRP A 948 37.79 -3.82 -14.94
CA TRP A 948 38.09 -3.91 -16.37
C TRP A 948 38.98 -2.76 -16.86
N ILE A 949 38.73 -1.53 -16.41
CA ILE A 949 39.55 -0.36 -16.71
C ILE A 949 40.94 -0.47 -16.06
N LEU A 950 41.01 -0.91 -14.80
CA LEU A 950 42.26 -1.07 -14.06
C LEU A 950 43.17 -2.12 -14.72
N ASP A 951 42.63 -3.29 -15.08
CA ASP A 951 43.37 -4.34 -15.80
C ASP A 951 43.88 -3.82 -17.15
N ALA A 952 43.04 -3.09 -17.89
CA ALA A 952 43.43 -2.53 -19.18
C ALA A 952 44.55 -1.49 -19.07
N CYS A 953 44.54 -0.67 -18.02
CA CYS A 953 45.61 0.29 -17.73
C CYS A 953 46.92 -0.40 -17.35
N ARG A 954 46.86 -1.52 -16.59
CA ARG A 954 48.03 -2.32 -16.20
C ARG A 954 48.66 -3.02 -17.40
N ASP A 955 47.83 -3.75 -18.15
CA ASP A 955 48.30 -4.67 -19.21
C ASP A 955 48.38 -3.98 -20.58
N LYS A 956 47.99 -2.69 -20.64
CA LYS A 956 47.87 -1.86 -21.85
C LYS A 956 46.98 -2.48 -22.93
N GLN A 957 46.04 -3.35 -22.54
CA GLN A 957 45.15 -4.05 -23.44
C GLN A 957 43.77 -4.28 -22.82
N PHE A 958 42.70 -4.06 -23.61
CA PHE A 958 41.34 -4.39 -23.21
C PHE A 958 40.98 -5.85 -23.53
N THR A 959 40.28 -6.48 -22.59
CA THR A 959 39.52 -7.73 -22.79
C THR A 959 38.08 -7.42 -23.25
N SER A 960 37.29 -8.44 -23.63
CA SER A 960 35.90 -8.22 -24.09
C SER A 960 35.04 -7.49 -23.05
N HIS A 961 34.21 -6.55 -23.50
CA HIS A 961 33.28 -5.79 -22.68
C HIS A 961 31.96 -6.55 -22.36
N ASP A 962 31.77 -7.78 -22.85
CA ASP A 962 30.52 -8.53 -22.73
C ASP A 962 30.06 -8.73 -21.27
N THR A 963 31.00 -9.02 -20.37
CA THR A 963 30.70 -9.19 -18.94
C THR A 963 30.23 -7.89 -18.31
N VAL A 964 30.88 -6.77 -18.63
CA VAL A 964 30.50 -5.44 -18.11
C VAL A 964 29.13 -5.03 -18.66
N PHE A 965 28.91 -5.22 -19.96
CA PHE A 965 27.61 -4.99 -20.60
C PHE A 965 26.50 -5.80 -19.96
N LYS A 966 26.72 -7.11 -19.74
CA LYS A 966 25.72 -7.99 -19.10
C LYS A 966 25.33 -7.47 -17.72
N ASN A 967 26.30 -7.08 -16.90
CA ASN A 967 26.03 -6.55 -15.56
C ASN A 967 25.17 -5.28 -15.60
N TYR A 968 25.49 -4.30 -16.46
CA TYR A 968 24.66 -3.10 -16.60
C TYR A 968 23.27 -3.41 -17.16
N ASN A 969 23.18 -4.23 -18.21
CA ASN A 969 21.92 -4.62 -18.83
C ASN A 969 20.98 -5.35 -17.84
N ASP A 970 21.51 -6.22 -17.00
CA ASP A 970 20.73 -6.94 -15.99
C ASP A 970 20.20 -6.01 -14.89
N VAL A 971 20.89 -4.90 -14.58
CA VAL A 971 20.36 -3.84 -13.71
C VAL A 971 19.29 -3.01 -14.43
N TRP A 972 19.54 -2.64 -15.68
CA TRP A 972 18.66 -1.76 -16.46
C TRP A 972 17.33 -2.42 -16.83
N LYS A 973 17.29 -3.75 -16.99
CA LYS A 973 16.03 -4.51 -17.11
C LYS A 973 15.15 -4.44 -15.86
N LYS A 974 15.73 -4.09 -14.69
CA LYS A 974 15.02 -4.04 -13.41
C LYS A 974 14.59 -2.63 -13.02
N ALA A 975 15.34 -1.61 -13.41
CA ALA A 975 15.06 -0.21 -13.09
C ALA A 975 15.47 0.72 -14.24
N GLU A 976 14.52 1.53 -14.72
CA GLU A 976 14.56 2.14 -16.05
C GLU A 976 14.53 3.68 -16.06
N SER A 977 15.06 4.35 -15.03
CA SER A 977 15.23 5.81 -15.12
C SER A 977 16.25 6.16 -16.21
N LYS A 978 15.78 6.75 -17.32
CA LYS A 978 16.62 7.27 -18.42
C LYS A 978 17.75 8.13 -17.89
N GLY A 979 17.45 9.00 -16.92
CA GLY A 979 18.46 9.88 -16.36
C GLY A 979 19.57 9.13 -15.64
N LYS A 980 19.25 8.10 -14.86
CA LYS A 980 20.26 7.26 -14.21
C LYS A 980 21.09 6.48 -15.23
N LYS A 981 20.50 5.99 -16.32
CA LYS A 981 21.22 5.32 -17.43
C LYS A 981 22.20 6.29 -18.11
N MET A 982 21.78 7.52 -18.37
CA MET A 982 22.63 8.55 -18.97
C MET A 982 23.83 8.95 -18.10
N ILE A 983 23.74 8.86 -16.77
CA ILE A 983 24.91 9.07 -15.88
C ILE A 983 26.02 8.06 -16.20
N VAL A 984 25.68 6.78 -16.43
CA VAL A 984 26.65 5.74 -16.81
C VAL A 984 27.21 6.01 -18.20
N ILE A 985 26.36 6.38 -19.16
CA ILE A 985 26.79 6.70 -20.53
C ILE A 985 27.78 7.86 -20.54
N ASN A 986 27.46 8.96 -19.84
CA ASN A 986 28.33 10.13 -19.75
C ASN A 986 29.64 9.81 -19.02
N HIS A 987 29.63 8.85 -18.07
CA HIS A 987 30.83 8.39 -17.40
C HIS A 987 31.74 7.58 -18.31
N LEU A 988 31.19 6.68 -19.13
CA LEU A 988 31.94 5.92 -20.13
C LEU A 988 32.51 6.85 -21.21
N GLU A 989 31.74 7.85 -21.64
CA GLU A 989 32.23 8.90 -22.55
C GLU A 989 33.44 9.65 -21.97
N PHE A 990 33.36 10.01 -20.68
CA PHE A 990 34.49 10.59 -19.96
C PHE A 990 35.72 9.67 -19.97
N LEU A 991 35.54 8.39 -19.65
CA LEU A 991 36.63 7.41 -19.65
C LEU A 991 37.25 7.25 -21.04
N THR A 992 36.45 7.15 -22.11
CA THR A 992 36.93 7.10 -23.50
C THR A 992 37.82 8.31 -23.81
N ASN A 993 37.39 9.51 -23.44
CA ASN A 993 38.12 10.75 -23.74
C ASN A 993 39.48 10.81 -23.02
N ILE A 994 39.52 10.51 -21.72
CA ILE A 994 40.74 10.63 -20.93
C ILE A 994 41.73 9.49 -21.21
N LEU A 995 41.26 8.28 -21.48
CA LEU A 995 42.13 7.14 -21.85
C LEU A 995 42.82 7.41 -23.19
N SER A 996 42.11 8.03 -24.13
CA SER A 996 42.66 8.48 -25.40
C SER A 996 43.73 9.56 -25.18
N ALA A 997 43.46 10.55 -24.31
CA ALA A 997 44.42 11.60 -23.97
C ALA A 997 45.68 11.06 -23.25
N ALA A 998 45.55 9.98 -22.47
CA ALA A 998 46.66 9.29 -21.82
C ALA A 998 47.47 8.38 -22.77
N GLY A 999 47.09 8.26 -24.04
CA GLY A 999 47.84 7.51 -25.06
C GLY A 999 47.54 6.00 -25.10
N ILE A 1000 46.41 5.55 -24.56
CA ILE A 1000 45.99 4.14 -24.62
C ILE A 1000 45.31 3.86 -25.97
N ALA A 1001 45.99 3.15 -26.87
CA ALA A 1001 45.57 2.89 -28.25
C ALA A 1001 44.25 2.10 -28.41
N LYS A 1002 43.70 1.50 -27.34
CA LYS A 1002 42.48 0.67 -27.36
C LYS A 1002 41.26 1.31 -26.66
N ALA A 1003 41.24 2.63 -26.48
CA ALA A 1003 40.08 3.35 -25.91
C ALA A 1003 38.76 3.12 -26.68
N GLU A 1004 38.83 2.68 -27.94
CA GLU A 1004 37.69 2.28 -28.77
C GLU A 1004 36.81 1.18 -28.12
N GLU A 1005 37.37 0.30 -27.28
CA GLU A 1005 36.57 -0.75 -26.62
C GLU A 1005 35.62 -0.18 -25.55
N VAL A 1006 36.02 0.88 -24.85
CA VAL A 1006 35.14 1.61 -23.92
C VAL A 1006 34.02 2.32 -24.69
N GLU A 1007 34.34 2.86 -25.86
CA GLU A 1007 33.38 3.50 -26.75
C GLU A 1007 32.37 2.50 -27.33
N LYS A 1008 32.80 1.28 -27.68
CA LYS A 1008 31.89 0.19 -28.10
C LYS A 1008 30.91 -0.19 -27.00
N LEU A 1009 31.38 -0.32 -25.75
CA LEU A 1009 30.52 -0.56 -24.60
C LEU A 1009 29.51 0.58 -24.41
N ARG A 1010 29.97 1.84 -24.49
CA ARG A 1010 29.13 3.03 -24.39
C ARG A 1010 28.03 3.03 -25.45
N ALA A 1011 28.39 2.83 -26.72
CA ALA A 1011 27.45 2.79 -27.84
C ALA A 1011 26.41 1.68 -27.67
N ARG A 1012 26.87 0.47 -27.31
CA ARG A 1012 25.99 -0.70 -27.08
C ARG A 1012 25.02 -0.49 -25.91
N LEU A 1013 25.44 0.21 -24.85
CA LEU A 1013 24.55 0.59 -23.75
C LEU A 1013 23.60 1.71 -24.18
N ALA A 1014 24.06 2.70 -24.95
CA ALA A 1014 23.21 3.80 -25.44
C ALA A 1014 22.04 3.31 -26.31
N GLU A 1015 22.16 2.18 -27.01
CA GLU A 1015 21.05 1.53 -27.74
C GLU A 1015 19.90 1.04 -26.84
N LEU A 1016 20.12 0.91 -25.53
CA LEU A 1016 19.12 0.48 -24.54
C LEU A 1016 18.38 1.64 -23.85
N VAL A 1017 18.71 2.88 -24.22
CA VAL A 1017 18.15 4.13 -23.66
C VAL A 1017 17.29 4.80 -24.72
#